data_AF-A0A9W8IF24-F1
#
_entry.id   AF-A0A9W8IF24-F1
#
_cell.length_a   1.000
_cell.length_b   1.000
_cell.length_c   1.000
_cell.angle_alpha   90.00
_cell.angle_beta   90.00
_cell.angle_gamma   90.00
#
_symmetry.space_group_name_H-M   'P 1'
#
loop_
_entity.id
_entity.type
_entity.pdbx_description
1 polymer ?
#
loop_
_entity_poly.entity_id
_entity_poly.type
_entity_poly.pdbx_seq_one_letter_code
_entity_poly.pdbx_strand_id
1 'polypeptide(L)'
;MNIHSGRQLAVTSSRVDSISSTNSSQQQFGSTRDFMEQPLSPIDDGYQTTPEPYDGANGAGYGSKGQLAPLLSWENVTYSVRVKDKEQASMRTLLHGISGEVYPGEVIGLLGPSGAGKTTLLNILAGRIEGGVLNGKVQFRGKKRVPGIFKRRVAYVEQEDVMFPMLTVEETIMFAAKLRLTDKKYSQLQKVERVASVMQQLRLSHIKGSKIGDALNRGVSGGERKRVSIGVGLVTDPDMIVLDEPTSGLDSNSAEMVVELVRDITRSRGIASVMTVHQPNANMLNCFDRILLLSQGHLVFFGSSNEAIEYFESKGFPCPLRQNPADFFIDIMSLNNRSPHDLELSRRRIEFLSQSFSESKYPSAKLSLTYGGLYEQTFNQNMSAVTNGGIRMAATTAGWGTTADESPPRRANWLFEVKTLAQRDVITTVRHFTFLSAVCLNSVSVLLLLGLLFFKLGNEIESIQNRIGLFFALTLNSTYGVMSHYLYVYYKAKDIMLSERGSGSYRMSTFYLAKVVVYLPLAVLSSWVYFVGIYFMAGLQSGATKILTSLSLFTVLIVVTLGVTLLVGSFVDTYDLASVVSALAITTWVIFGGHLANAGDLLPVIRWMQFISPAFYIYEGMVRTEFGGLQLHCRANNGLCMARGDDVIKLYRLDQFTVGQCALIGVGMAVIYNLFAYMSLRWKAKPRYLWI
;
A
#
# COMPACT_ATOMS: atom_id res chain seq x y z
N MET A 1 -33.90 -18.37 44.30
CA MET A 1 -34.65 -17.29 43.62
C MET A 1 -34.25 -17.36 42.15
N ASN A 2 -34.84 -18.15 41.26
CA ASN A 2 -36.25 -18.40 40.90
C ASN A 2 -36.98 -17.19 40.30
N ILE A 3 -37.24 -17.31 38.97
CA ILE A 3 -38.48 -17.01 38.22
C ILE A 3 -38.41 -15.90 37.12
N HIS A 4 -38.56 -16.40 35.87
CA HIS A 4 -39.31 -15.97 34.65
C HIS A 4 -39.37 -14.50 34.22
N SER A 5 -39.42 -14.16 32.91
CA SER A 5 -40.13 -14.72 31.74
C SER A 5 -39.44 -14.24 30.44
N GLY A 6 -39.55 -14.84 29.24
CA GLY A 6 -40.56 -15.73 28.68
C GLY A 6 -41.50 -14.96 27.74
N ARG A 7 -41.18 -14.85 26.43
CA ARG A 7 -42.16 -14.58 25.36
C ARG A 7 -41.69 -15.12 24.00
N GLN A 8 -42.19 -16.31 23.66
CA GLN A 8 -42.46 -16.77 22.28
C GLN A 8 -43.90 -16.39 21.91
N LEU A 9 -44.19 -16.26 20.60
CA LEU A 9 -45.42 -16.63 19.88
C LEU A 9 -45.16 -16.29 18.38
N ALA A 10 -45.01 -17.28 17.49
CA ALA A 10 -46.03 -18.01 16.70
C ALA A 10 -46.42 -17.26 15.40
N VAL A 11 -45.96 -17.72 14.23
CA VAL A 11 -46.62 -18.68 13.29
C VAL A 11 -47.87 -18.12 12.63
N THR A 12 -47.80 -17.93 11.30
CA THR A 12 -48.92 -18.19 10.38
C THR A 12 -48.39 -18.79 9.08
N SER A 13 -48.86 -20.02 8.81
CA SER A 13 -48.79 -20.71 7.52
C SER A 13 -50.13 -20.57 6.81
N SER A 14 -50.14 -20.44 5.48
CA SER A 14 -51.26 -20.87 4.65
C SER A 14 -50.78 -21.35 3.28
N ARG A 15 -50.72 -22.69 3.18
CA ARG A 15 -51.12 -23.58 2.07
C ARG A 15 -52.50 -23.15 1.50
N VAL A 16 -53.02 -23.45 0.31
CA VAL A 16 -52.88 -24.42 -0.81
C VAL A 16 -53.46 -23.68 -2.05
N ASP A 17 -53.22 -23.98 -3.32
CA ASP A 17 -53.95 -25.00 -4.11
C ASP A 17 -53.38 -25.14 -5.53
N SER A 18 -53.34 -26.40 -5.94
CA SER A 18 -53.14 -26.98 -7.27
C SER A 18 -54.19 -26.53 -8.29
N ILE A 19 -53.86 -26.63 -9.60
CA ILE A 19 -54.59 -27.44 -10.60
C ILE A 19 -53.93 -27.31 -12.00
N SER A 20 -53.94 -28.45 -12.70
CA SER A 20 -53.66 -28.78 -14.10
C SER A 20 -54.05 -27.72 -15.15
N SER A 21 -53.56 -27.67 -16.39
CA SER A 21 -53.52 -28.74 -17.39
C SER A 21 -52.90 -28.26 -18.73
N THR A 22 -52.50 -29.23 -19.55
CA THR A 22 -52.62 -29.28 -21.04
C THR A 22 -51.82 -28.35 -21.97
N ASN A 23 -50.87 -29.00 -22.64
CA ASN A 23 -50.73 -29.21 -24.09
C ASN A 23 -50.37 -28.09 -25.09
N SER A 24 -49.39 -28.50 -25.92
CA SER A 24 -49.20 -28.24 -27.36
C SER A 24 -48.86 -26.81 -27.78
N SER A 25 -47.76 -26.55 -28.47
CA SER A 25 -47.37 -27.12 -29.78
C SER A 25 -45.93 -26.66 -30.08
N GLN A 26 -44.97 -27.56 -30.35
CA GLN A 26 -44.58 -28.12 -31.66
C GLN A 26 -44.02 -27.12 -32.69
N GLN A 27 -42.70 -27.27 -32.98
CA GLN A 27 -42.03 -27.47 -34.29
C GLN A 27 -40.55 -27.00 -34.15
N GLN A 28 -39.49 -27.84 -34.12
CA GLN A 28 -38.97 -28.87 -35.07
C GLN A 28 -38.65 -28.21 -36.43
N PHE A 29 -37.44 -28.12 -36.99
CA PHE A 29 -36.36 -29.05 -37.38
C PHE A 29 -35.11 -28.17 -37.72
N GLY A 30 -33.87 -28.60 -37.93
CA GLY A 30 -33.21 -29.88 -38.19
C GLY A 30 -31.79 -29.60 -38.75
N SER A 31 -30.90 -30.59 -38.62
CA SER A 31 -29.59 -30.72 -39.29
C SER A 31 -29.72 -30.65 -40.83
N THR A 32 -28.71 -30.44 -41.68
CA THR A 32 -27.56 -31.33 -42.00
C THR A 32 -26.69 -30.69 -43.12
N ARG A 33 -25.36 -30.85 -43.00
CA ARG A 33 -24.32 -31.24 -43.99
C ARG A 33 -24.32 -30.81 -45.49
N ASP A 34 -23.13 -30.35 -45.89
CA ASP A 34 -22.25 -30.69 -47.04
C ASP A 34 -22.47 -30.13 -48.48
N PHE A 35 -21.30 -29.99 -49.16
CA PHE A 35 -20.99 -29.65 -50.58
C PHE A 35 -20.94 -28.14 -50.93
N MET A 36 -19.99 -27.57 -51.68
CA MET A 36 -18.98 -28.09 -52.63
C MET A 36 -17.92 -27.00 -52.97
N GLU A 37 -16.67 -27.44 -53.16
CA GLU A 37 -15.58 -27.07 -54.11
C GLU A 37 -15.48 -25.68 -54.84
N GLN A 38 -14.32 -25.01 -54.63
CA GLN A 38 -13.28 -24.51 -55.59
C GLN A 38 -13.63 -23.58 -56.79
N PRO A 39 -12.70 -22.72 -57.32
CA PRO A 39 -11.29 -23.03 -57.68
C PRO A 39 -10.20 -21.95 -57.48
N LEU A 40 -8.95 -22.40 -57.73
CA LEU A 40 -7.64 -21.72 -57.69
C LEU A 40 -7.26 -21.00 -59.00
N SER A 41 -6.39 -19.98 -58.91
CA SER A 41 -5.17 -19.68 -59.73
C SER A 41 -4.87 -18.15 -59.83
N PRO A 42 -3.69 -17.68 -60.29
CA PRO A 42 -2.31 -18.13 -60.02
C PRO A 42 -1.31 -16.98 -59.63
N ILE A 43 -0.16 -17.45 -59.12
CA ILE A 43 1.23 -16.95 -59.03
C ILE A 43 1.61 -15.60 -59.70
N ASP A 44 2.40 -14.78 -58.99
CA ASP A 44 3.50 -14.01 -59.61
C ASP A 44 4.69 -13.80 -58.65
N ASP A 45 5.89 -13.86 -59.22
CA ASP A 45 7.23 -13.99 -58.61
C ASP A 45 7.86 -12.66 -58.14
N GLY A 46 8.88 -12.78 -57.27
CA GLY A 46 10.04 -11.86 -57.28
C GLY A 46 10.49 -11.28 -55.93
N TYR A 47 11.52 -11.89 -55.33
CA TYR A 47 12.87 -11.30 -55.13
C TYR A 47 13.65 -12.07 -54.06
N GLN A 48 14.66 -12.80 -54.51
CA GLN A 48 15.75 -13.35 -53.70
C GLN A 48 16.66 -12.21 -53.24
N THR A 49 17.00 -12.17 -51.95
CA THR A 49 18.25 -11.57 -51.47
C THR A 49 18.89 -12.51 -50.44
N THR A 50 20.06 -13.02 -50.82
CA THR A 50 20.98 -13.82 -50.02
C THR A 50 21.66 -12.96 -48.94
N PRO A 51 21.88 -13.47 -47.72
CA PRO A 51 22.91 -12.93 -46.82
C PRO A 51 24.22 -13.71 -46.97
N GLU A 52 25.29 -12.97 -47.22
CA GLU A 52 26.69 -13.42 -47.20
C GLU A 52 27.12 -14.00 -45.83
N PRO A 53 28.12 -14.90 -45.79
CA PRO A 53 28.60 -15.52 -44.56
C PRO A 53 29.57 -14.59 -43.81
N TYR A 54 29.29 -14.33 -42.54
CA TYR A 54 30.28 -13.75 -41.62
C TYR A 54 31.13 -14.86 -41.00
N ASP A 55 32.36 -15.00 -41.49
CA ASP A 55 33.44 -15.69 -40.82
C ASP A 55 33.94 -14.89 -39.61
N GLY A 56 34.07 -15.56 -38.47
CA GLY A 56 34.52 -14.94 -37.23
C GLY A 56 34.58 -15.93 -36.07
N ALA A 57 35.28 -17.04 -36.29
CA ALA A 57 35.65 -17.97 -35.23
C ALA A 57 36.57 -17.28 -34.21
N ASN A 58 36.15 -17.24 -32.95
CA ASN A 58 37.04 -17.24 -31.79
C ASN A 58 36.38 -18.10 -30.71
N GLY A 59 36.95 -19.29 -30.52
CA GLY A 59 36.46 -20.32 -29.62
C GLY A 59 36.46 -19.86 -28.17
N ALA A 60 35.28 -19.91 -27.56
CA ALA A 60 35.14 -20.16 -26.13
C ALA A 60 34.79 -21.65 -25.99
N GLY A 61 35.67 -22.39 -25.31
CA GLY A 61 35.62 -23.84 -25.21
C GLY A 61 34.27 -24.36 -24.71
N TYR A 62 33.79 -25.40 -25.39
CA TYR A 62 32.81 -26.33 -24.85
C TYR A 62 33.40 -27.01 -23.60
N GLY A 63 33.11 -26.45 -22.44
CA GLY A 63 33.51 -26.96 -21.14
C GLY A 63 32.31 -27.18 -20.23
N SER A 64 32.07 -28.44 -19.86
CA SER A 64 31.14 -28.96 -18.86
C SER A 64 29.63 -28.87 -19.15
N LYS A 65 28.98 -30.04 -19.12
CA LYS A 65 27.51 -30.22 -19.07
C LYS A 65 26.93 -29.30 -17.98
N GLY A 66 26.13 -28.32 -18.37
CA GLY A 66 25.62 -27.28 -17.48
C GLY A 66 24.62 -27.81 -16.47
N GLN A 67 25.07 -28.02 -15.23
CA GLN A 67 24.20 -28.24 -14.08
C GLN A 67 23.42 -26.92 -13.84
N LEU A 68 22.08 -26.97 -13.84
CA LEU A 68 21.26 -25.79 -13.57
C LEU A 68 21.64 -25.22 -12.20
N ALA A 69 22.07 -23.96 -12.14
CA ALA A 69 22.41 -23.30 -10.88
C ALA A 69 21.14 -22.81 -10.16
N PRO A 70 21.07 -22.88 -8.82
CA PRO A 70 19.93 -22.35 -8.07
C PRO A 70 19.81 -20.84 -8.25
N LEU A 71 18.56 -20.36 -8.37
CA LEU A 71 18.28 -18.93 -8.46
C LEU A 71 18.57 -18.24 -7.13
N LEU A 72 18.14 -18.83 -6.02
CA LEU A 72 18.43 -18.37 -4.67
C LEU A 72 18.84 -19.59 -3.83
N SER A 73 19.95 -19.49 -3.12
CA SER A 73 20.41 -20.49 -2.16
C SER A 73 20.68 -19.82 -0.82
N TRP A 74 20.43 -20.54 0.26
CA TRP A 74 20.72 -20.09 1.61
C TRP A 74 21.34 -21.21 2.44
N GLU A 75 22.34 -20.86 3.23
CA GLU A 75 23.15 -21.80 3.99
C GLU A 75 23.29 -21.31 5.43
N ASN A 76 22.93 -22.20 6.37
CA ASN A 76 23.06 -22.02 7.81
C ASN A 76 22.51 -20.66 8.31
N VAL A 77 21.34 -20.27 7.79
CA VAL A 77 20.71 -18.99 8.11
C VAL A 77 20.17 -19.03 9.53
N THR A 78 20.75 -18.18 10.38
CA THR A 78 20.35 -17.99 11.77
C THR A 78 19.97 -16.54 11.98
N TYR A 79 18.83 -16.27 12.61
CA TYR A 79 18.35 -14.91 12.81
C TYR A 79 17.93 -14.69 14.26
N SER A 80 18.45 -13.62 14.85
CA SER A 80 18.18 -13.25 16.24
C SER A 80 17.74 -11.81 16.37
N VAL A 81 16.70 -11.56 17.14
CA VAL A 81 16.13 -10.23 17.40
C VAL A 81 16.38 -9.80 18.84
N ARG A 82 16.51 -8.48 19.06
CA ARG A 82 16.51 -7.92 20.41
C ARG A 82 15.08 -7.85 20.91
N VAL A 83 14.79 -8.56 21.99
CA VAL A 83 13.52 -8.44 22.70
C VAL A 83 13.73 -7.48 23.86
N LYS A 84 12.94 -6.40 23.89
CA LYS A 84 12.89 -5.50 25.04
C LYS A 84 11.91 -6.10 26.04
N ASP A 85 12.39 -7.02 26.87
CA ASP A 85 11.65 -7.42 28.08
C ASP A 85 12.11 -6.59 29.27
N LYS A 86 11.17 -6.32 30.17
CA LYS A 86 11.03 -5.10 31.00
C LYS A 86 12.25 -4.48 31.68
N GLU A 87 13.41 -5.12 31.83
CA GLU A 87 14.62 -4.49 32.38
C GLU A 87 15.96 -4.96 31.75
N GLN A 88 15.96 -5.97 30.85
CA GLN A 88 17.18 -6.44 30.17
C GLN A 88 16.91 -6.77 28.69
N ALA A 89 17.72 -6.19 27.80
CA ALA A 89 17.67 -6.50 26.38
C ALA A 89 18.31 -7.88 26.13
N SER A 90 17.51 -8.93 26.01
CA SER A 90 17.97 -10.27 25.63
C SER A 90 17.85 -10.47 24.10
N MET A 91 18.81 -11.19 23.52
CA MET A 91 18.73 -11.62 22.13
C MET A 91 17.93 -12.92 22.06
N ARG A 92 16.79 -12.90 21.35
CA ARG A 92 15.99 -14.09 21.07
C ARG A 92 16.28 -14.56 19.65
N THR A 93 16.78 -15.78 19.51
CA THR A 93 16.94 -16.43 18.21
C THR A 93 15.58 -16.92 17.72
N LEU A 94 15.23 -16.60 16.48
CA LEU A 94 13.98 -16.96 15.83
C LEU A 94 14.15 -18.07 14.78
N LEU A 95 15.32 -18.15 14.15
CA LEU A 95 15.65 -19.18 13.16
C LEU A 95 17.01 -19.78 13.49
N HIS A 96 17.13 -21.10 13.34
CA HIS A 96 18.28 -21.90 13.74
C HIS A 96 18.86 -22.65 12.54
N GLY A 97 19.88 -22.07 11.90
CA GLY A 97 20.71 -22.75 10.89
C GLY A 97 19.98 -23.31 9.68
N ILE A 98 19.01 -22.58 9.13
CA ILE A 98 18.16 -23.08 8.03
C ILE A 98 18.95 -23.02 6.71
N SER A 99 18.87 -24.10 5.93
CA SER A 99 19.52 -24.19 4.61
C SER A 99 18.51 -24.66 3.54
N GLY A 100 18.73 -24.29 2.29
CA GLY A 100 17.88 -24.66 1.17
C GLY A 100 18.19 -23.88 -0.11
N GLU A 101 17.45 -24.20 -1.17
CA GLU A 101 17.66 -23.65 -2.50
C GLU A 101 16.35 -23.61 -3.29
N VAL A 102 16.26 -22.72 -4.29
CA VAL A 102 15.12 -22.64 -5.21
C VAL A 102 15.60 -22.42 -6.64
N TYR A 103 14.98 -23.11 -7.58
CA TYR A 103 15.29 -23.05 -9.00
C TYR A 103 14.25 -22.23 -9.79
N PRO A 104 14.61 -21.68 -10.96
CA PRO A 104 13.64 -21.10 -11.88
C PRO A 104 12.55 -22.10 -12.28
N GLY A 105 11.29 -21.64 -12.38
CA GLY A 105 10.13 -22.46 -12.72
C GLY A 105 9.57 -23.31 -11.57
N GLU A 106 10.18 -23.22 -10.39
CA GLU A 106 9.84 -24.03 -9.23
C GLU A 106 8.95 -23.27 -8.22
N VAL A 107 7.97 -23.98 -7.66
CA VAL A 107 7.08 -23.49 -6.59
C VAL A 107 7.40 -24.19 -5.27
N ILE A 108 7.84 -23.41 -4.27
CA ILE A 108 8.09 -23.87 -2.91
C ILE A 108 6.98 -23.41 -1.97
N GLY A 109 6.36 -24.36 -1.26
CA GLY A 109 5.45 -24.10 -0.15
C GLY A 109 6.17 -24.12 1.21
N LEU A 110 6.08 -23.04 1.99
CA LEU A 110 6.50 -23.01 3.39
C LEU A 110 5.32 -23.37 4.29
N LEU A 111 5.44 -24.50 5.01
CA LEU A 111 4.42 -24.97 5.94
C LEU A 111 4.99 -25.10 7.36
N GLY A 112 4.11 -25.05 8.34
CA GLY A 112 4.47 -25.18 9.75
C GLY A 112 3.44 -24.52 10.66
N PRO A 113 3.47 -24.82 11.98
CA PRO A 113 2.56 -24.22 12.94
C PRO A 113 2.75 -22.70 13.07
N SER A 114 1.79 -22.04 13.70
CA SER A 114 1.88 -20.62 14.05
C SER A 114 3.10 -20.36 14.94
N GLY A 115 3.82 -19.28 14.66
CA GLY A 115 5.06 -18.96 15.38
C GLY A 115 6.29 -19.79 14.99
N ALA A 116 6.21 -20.67 13.99
CA ALA A 116 7.36 -21.47 13.53
C ALA A 116 8.51 -20.66 12.91
N GLY A 117 8.29 -19.39 12.54
CA GLY A 117 9.28 -18.56 11.84
C GLY A 117 9.10 -18.46 10.33
N LYS A 118 7.94 -18.88 9.78
CA LYS A 118 7.66 -18.88 8.33
C LYS A 118 7.80 -17.50 7.69
N THR A 119 7.04 -16.52 8.16
CA THR A 119 7.10 -15.11 7.70
C THR A 119 8.48 -14.50 7.95
N THR A 120 9.14 -14.88 9.04
CA THR A 120 10.52 -14.44 9.32
C THR A 120 11.46 -14.91 8.22
N LEU A 121 11.49 -16.23 7.93
CA LEU A 121 12.29 -16.82 6.86
C LEU A 121 11.95 -16.21 5.50
N LEU A 122 10.66 -16.05 5.19
CA LEU A 122 10.18 -15.44 3.95
C LEU A 122 10.74 -14.01 3.76
N ASN A 123 10.69 -13.18 4.82
CA ASN A 123 11.28 -11.85 4.83
C ASN A 123 12.81 -11.89 4.69
N ILE A 124 13.49 -12.90 5.24
CA ILE A 124 14.92 -13.10 5.03
C ILE A 124 15.20 -13.35 3.56
N LEU A 125 14.49 -14.28 2.93
CA LEU A 125 14.70 -14.65 1.53
C LEU A 125 14.46 -13.46 0.61
N ALA A 126 13.42 -12.66 0.89
CA ALA A 126 13.09 -11.44 0.15
C ALA A 126 14.00 -10.22 0.45
N GLY A 127 14.91 -10.31 1.43
CA GLY A 127 15.79 -9.20 1.82
C GLY A 127 15.05 -8.04 2.50
N ARG A 128 13.98 -8.35 3.26
CA ARG A 128 13.07 -7.38 3.91
C ARG A 128 13.20 -7.32 5.44
N ILE A 129 14.23 -7.92 6.03
CA ILE A 129 14.40 -7.95 7.50
C ILE A 129 14.80 -6.60 8.07
N GLU A 130 14.12 -6.12 9.09
CA GLU A 130 14.49 -4.90 9.82
C GLU A 130 15.15 -5.19 11.18
N GLY A 131 16.41 -4.74 11.34
CA GLY A 131 17.15 -4.93 12.59
C GLY A 131 17.47 -6.40 12.93
N GLY A 132 18.03 -6.65 14.11
CA GLY A 132 18.49 -7.97 14.53
C GLY A 132 19.93 -8.30 14.10
N VAL A 133 20.31 -9.57 14.25
CA VAL A 133 21.57 -10.14 13.76
C VAL A 133 21.22 -11.32 12.87
N LEU A 134 21.62 -11.24 11.61
CA LEU A 134 21.53 -12.33 10.65
C LEU A 134 22.92 -12.97 10.55
N ASN A 135 22.98 -14.30 10.57
CA ASN A 135 24.19 -15.09 10.33
C ASN A 135 23.89 -16.12 9.23
N GLY A 136 24.92 -16.61 8.55
CA GLY A 136 24.81 -17.52 7.42
C GLY A 136 25.09 -16.85 6.08
N LYS A 137 24.82 -17.54 4.98
CA LYS A 137 25.00 -17.03 3.61
C LYS A 137 23.70 -17.12 2.85
N VAL A 138 23.37 -16.10 2.07
CA VAL A 138 22.28 -16.16 1.11
C VAL A 138 22.76 -15.59 -0.21
N GLN A 139 22.68 -16.39 -1.25
CA GLN A 139 23.21 -16.08 -2.57
C GLN A 139 22.08 -16.04 -3.60
N PHE A 140 22.11 -15.04 -4.47
CA PHE A 140 21.24 -14.92 -5.63
C PHE A 140 22.08 -15.17 -6.89
N ARG A 141 21.74 -16.20 -7.66
CA ARG A 141 22.50 -16.69 -8.83
C ARG A 141 23.99 -16.91 -8.49
N GLY A 142 24.26 -17.54 -7.34
CA GLY A 142 25.61 -17.82 -6.83
C GLY A 142 26.40 -16.60 -6.33
N LYS A 143 25.82 -15.39 -6.33
CA LYS A 143 26.47 -14.15 -5.87
C LYS A 143 25.81 -13.62 -4.60
N LYS A 144 26.55 -12.85 -3.77
CA LYS A 144 25.97 -12.17 -2.61
C LYS A 144 24.87 -11.19 -3.03
N ARG A 145 23.84 -11.03 -2.20
CA ARG A 145 22.70 -10.17 -2.50
C ARG A 145 23.09 -8.69 -2.43
N VAL A 146 23.00 -8.01 -3.57
CA VAL A 146 23.15 -6.55 -3.60
C VAL A 146 21.79 -5.89 -3.32
N PRO A 147 21.66 -5.09 -2.25
CA PRO A 147 20.38 -4.53 -1.77
C PRO A 147 19.51 -3.89 -2.85
N GLY A 148 20.13 -3.00 -3.64
CA GLY A 148 19.42 -2.17 -4.62
C GLY A 148 18.98 -2.93 -5.87
N ILE A 149 19.66 -4.03 -6.20
CA ILE A 149 19.39 -4.88 -7.37
C ILE A 149 18.36 -5.94 -6.99
N PHE A 150 18.63 -6.69 -5.90
CA PHE A 150 17.80 -7.81 -5.47
C PHE A 150 16.35 -7.42 -5.23
N LYS A 151 16.12 -6.29 -4.54
CA LYS A 151 14.78 -5.75 -4.27
C LYS A 151 13.93 -5.49 -5.51
N ARG A 152 14.56 -5.27 -6.67
CA ARG A 152 13.85 -5.03 -7.94
C ARG A 152 13.64 -6.29 -8.76
N ARG A 153 14.45 -7.32 -8.52
CA ARG A 153 14.35 -8.63 -9.15
C ARG A 153 13.37 -9.56 -8.42
N VAL A 154 13.07 -9.28 -7.16
CA VAL A 154 12.09 -10.03 -6.36
C VAL A 154 10.80 -9.24 -6.20
N ALA A 155 9.66 -9.86 -6.51
CA ALA A 155 8.34 -9.34 -6.16
C ALA A 155 7.90 -9.93 -4.82
N TYR A 156 7.46 -9.10 -3.88
CA TYR A 156 6.95 -9.54 -2.59
C TYR A 156 5.47 -9.15 -2.48
N VAL A 157 4.61 -10.13 -2.28
CA VAL A 157 3.17 -9.96 -2.05
C VAL A 157 2.95 -10.10 -0.55
N GLU A 158 2.51 -9.00 0.08
CA GLU A 158 2.24 -8.94 1.51
C GLU A 158 0.95 -9.72 1.87
N GLN A 159 0.82 -10.09 3.14
CA GLN A 159 -0.35 -10.78 3.67
C GLN A 159 -1.62 -9.92 3.49
N GLU A 160 -1.53 -8.64 3.89
CA GLU A 160 -2.59 -7.66 3.69
C GLU A 160 -2.46 -6.98 2.32
N ASP A 161 -3.56 -6.98 1.55
CA ASP A 161 -3.61 -6.35 0.23
C ASP A 161 -3.97 -4.86 0.36
N VAL A 162 -2.99 -4.03 0.73
CA VAL A 162 -3.19 -2.59 0.93
C VAL A 162 -3.08 -1.85 -0.42
N MET A 163 -4.22 -1.41 -0.97
CA MET A 163 -4.31 -0.69 -2.26
C MET A 163 -5.24 0.52 -2.18
N PHE A 164 -5.17 1.41 -3.18
CA PHE A 164 -6.10 2.54 -3.26
C PHE A 164 -7.51 2.07 -3.66
N PRO A 165 -8.53 2.24 -2.80
CA PRO A 165 -9.88 1.72 -3.07
C PRO A 165 -10.57 2.34 -4.28
N MET A 166 -10.21 3.60 -4.59
CA MET A 166 -10.84 4.43 -5.62
C MET A 166 -10.30 4.18 -7.04
N LEU A 167 -9.21 3.42 -7.17
CA LEU A 167 -8.63 3.05 -8.46
C LEU A 167 -9.31 1.80 -9.02
N THR A 168 -9.27 1.65 -10.34
CA THR A 168 -9.68 0.39 -10.99
C THR A 168 -8.57 -0.64 -10.96
N VAL A 169 -8.90 -1.89 -11.28
CA VAL A 169 -7.92 -2.98 -11.45
C VAL A 169 -6.84 -2.59 -12.46
N GLU A 170 -7.25 -2.13 -13.65
CA GLU A 170 -6.32 -1.72 -14.70
C GLU A 170 -5.44 -0.54 -14.27
N GLU A 171 -6.02 0.49 -13.65
CA GLU A 171 -5.27 1.66 -13.18
C GLU A 171 -4.23 1.29 -12.12
N THR A 172 -4.59 0.40 -11.20
CA THR A 172 -3.69 -0.02 -10.11
C THR A 172 -2.44 -0.69 -10.68
N ILE A 173 -2.62 -1.65 -11.60
CA ILE A 173 -1.50 -2.35 -12.25
C ILE A 173 -0.74 -1.39 -13.18
N MET A 174 -1.44 -0.49 -13.87
CA MET A 174 -0.83 0.54 -14.74
C MET A 174 0.04 1.53 -13.96
N PHE A 175 -0.38 2.01 -12.80
CA PHE A 175 0.43 2.90 -11.97
C PHE A 175 1.67 2.18 -11.44
N ALA A 176 1.54 0.92 -11.03
CA ALA A 176 2.69 0.09 -10.68
C ALA A 176 3.66 -0.07 -11.86
N ALA A 177 3.15 -0.31 -13.07
CA ALA A 177 3.92 -0.39 -14.31
C ALA A 177 4.66 0.93 -14.59
N LYS A 178 3.96 2.07 -14.56
CA LYS A 178 4.56 3.38 -14.84
C LYS A 178 5.69 3.74 -13.87
N LEU A 179 5.52 3.43 -12.58
CA LEU A 179 6.50 3.76 -11.54
C LEU A 179 7.71 2.83 -11.53
N ARG A 180 7.51 1.54 -11.83
CA ARG A 180 8.56 0.51 -11.73
C ARG A 180 9.26 0.21 -13.08
N LEU A 181 8.60 0.45 -14.22
CA LEU A 181 9.18 0.28 -15.57
C LEU A 181 9.72 1.62 -16.10
N THR A 182 11.03 1.70 -16.32
CA THR A 182 11.69 2.94 -16.77
C THR A 182 11.31 3.30 -18.21
N ASP A 183 10.99 4.58 -18.48
CA ASP A 183 10.67 5.08 -19.83
C ASP A 183 11.84 4.93 -20.84
N LYS A 184 13.07 4.79 -20.34
CA LYS A 184 14.25 4.54 -21.20
C LYS A 184 14.24 3.14 -21.82
N LYS A 185 13.62 2.17 -21.16
CA LYS A 185 13.61 0.76 -21.59
C LYS A 185 12.25 0.37 -22.18
N TYR A 186 11.16 0.97 -21.70
CA TYR A 186 9.81 0.61 -22.09
C TYR A 186 9.04 1.84 -22.58
N SER A 187 8.51 1.76 -23.81
CA SER A 187 7.56 2.73 -24.34
C SER A 187 6.23 2.66 -23.60
N GLN A 188 5.41 3.71 -23.68
CA GLN A 188 4.08 3.69 -23.06
C GLN A 188 3.19 2.57 -23.62
N LEU A 189 3.28 2.28 -24.93
CA LEU A 189 2.56 1.17 -25.55
C LEU A 189 3.01 -0.18 -24.99
N GLN A 190 4.32 -0.41 -24.83
CA GLN A 190 4.86 -1.63 -24.23
C GLN A 190 4.40 -1.81 -22.77
N LYS A 191 4.27 -0.71 -22.02
CA LYS A 191 3.72 -0.73 -20.66
C LYS A 191 2.25 -1.18 -20.68
N VAL A 192 1.44 -0.65 -21.60
CA VAL A 192 0.02 -1.02 -21.76
C VAL A 192 -0.13 -2.48 -22.16
N GLU A 193 0.61 -2.95 -23.17
CA GLU A 193 0.59 -4.34 -23.61
C GLU A 193 0.98 -5.30 -22.48
N ARG A 194 2.00 -4.93 -21.69
CA ARG A 194 2.40 -5.73 -20.52
C ARG A 194 1.31 -5.79 -19.46
N VAL A 195 0.67 -4.67 -19.14
CA VAL A 195 -0.44 -4.64 -18.18
C VAL A 195 -1.58 -5.54 -18.66
N ALA A 196 -1.95 -5.45 -19.94
CA ALA A 196 -2.97 -6.30 -20.53
C ALA A 196 -2.61 -7.80 -20.46
N SER A 197 -1.35 -8.15 -20.78
CA SER A 197 -0.85 -9.53 -20.68
C SER A 197 -0.88 -10.06 -19.24
N VAL A 198 -0.44 -9.26 -18.27
CA VAL A 198 -0.49 -9.62 -16.83
C VAL A 198 -1.93 -9.85 -16.39
N MET A 199 -2.86 -8.97 -16.77
CA MET A 199 -4.27 -9.10 -16.42
C MET A 199 -4.93 -10.33 -17.04
N GLN A 200 -4.57 -10.67 -18.28
CA GLN A 200 -5.05 -11.87 -18.95
C GLN A 200 -4.56 -13.14 -18.22
N GLN A 201 -3.26 -13.21 -17.90
CA GLN A 201 -2.69 -14.34 -17.16
C GLN A 201 -3.36 -14.51 -15.80
N LEU A 202 -3.63 -13.42 -15.10
CA LEU A 202 -4.30 -13.44 -13.79
C LEU A 202 -5.82 -13.64 -13.87
N ARG A 203 -6.39 -13.81 -15.06
CA ARG A 203 -7.84 -13.94 -15.29
C ARG A 203 -8.62 -12.75 -14.70
N LEU A 204 -8.13 -11.53 -14.92
CA LEU A 204 -8.72 -10.26 -14.43
C LEU A 204 -9.35 -9.41 -15.55
N SER A 205 -9.33 -9.89 -16.80
CA SER A 205 -9.80 -9.11 -17.96
C SER A 205 -11.26 -8.68 -17.86
N HIS A 206 -12.13 -9.50 -17.25
CA HIS A 206 -13.56 -9.21 -17.08
C HIS A 206 -13.84 -8.08 -16.07
N ILE A 207 -12.92 -7.81 -15.15
CA ILE A 207 -13.04 -6.79 -14.09
C ILE A 207 -12.09 -5.62 -14.27
N LYS A 208 -11.52 -5.42 -15.46
CA LYS A 208 -10.50 -4.38 -15.71
C LYS A 208 -10.93 -2.98 -15.25
N GLY A 209 -12.20 -2.63 -15.48
CA GLY A 209 -12.80 -1.34 -15.13
C GLY A 209 -13.43 -1.28 -13.74
N SER A 210 -13.44 -2.39 -13.01
CA SER A 210 -14.01 -2.45 -11.66
C SER A 210 -13.09 -1.77 -10.65
N LYS A 211 -13.66 -1.02 -9.71
CA LYS A 211 -12.92 -0.41 -8.60
C LYS A 211 -12.42 -1.48 -7.64
N ILE A 212 -11.24 -1.28 -7.05
CA ILE A 212 -10.71 -2.18 -6.03
C ILE A 212 -11.64 -2.25 -4.81
N GLY A 213 -12.12 -1.10 -4.34
CA GLY A 213 -13.00 -0.99 -3.18
C GLY A 213 -12.30 -1.22 -1.84
N ASP A 214 -13.07 -1.07 -0.77
CA ASP A 214 -12.68 -1.30 0.62
C ASP A 214 -13.87 -1.83 1.43
N ALA A 215 -13.78 -1.83 2.76
CA ALA A 215 -14.86 -2.30 3.61
C ALA A 215 -16.14 -1.44 3.53
N LEU A 216 -16.04 -0.17 3.12
CA LEU A 216 -17.16 0.78 3.04
C LEU A 216 -17.70 0.91 1.61
N ASN A 217 -16.83 0.77 0.62
CA ASN A 217 -17.11 0.89 -0.80
C ASN A 217 -16.95 -0.47 -1.45
N ARG A 218 -18.07 -1.08 -1.85
CA ARG A 218 -18.06 -2.36 -2.57
C ARG A 218 -17.15 -2.29 -3.80
N GLY A 219 -16.26 -3.26 -3.92
CA GLY A 219 -15.34 -3.41 -5.05
C GLY A 219 -15.22 -4.87 -5.50
N VAL A 220 -14.02 -5.26 -5.91
CA VAL A 220 -13.71 -6.63 -6.34
C VAL A 220 -13.75 -7.61 -5.15
N SER A 221 -13.93 -8.91 -5.44
CA SER A 221 -13.90 -9.95 -4.42
C SER A 221 -12.51 -10.09 -3.76
N GLY A 222 -12.44 -10.73 -2.59
CA GLY A 222 -11.17 -10.96 -1.89
C GLY A 222 -10.14 -11.73 -2.74
N GLY A 223 -10.57 -12.78 -3.42
CA GLY A 223 -9.71 -13.57 -4.30
C GLY A 223 -9.24 -12.77 -5.53
N GLU A 224 -10.13 -11.98 -6.14
CA GLU A 224 -9.75 -11.06 -7.22
C GLU A 224 -8.76 -10.00 -6.73
N ARG A 225 -8.98 -9.40 -5.56
CA ARG A 225 -8.06 -8.43 -4.96
C ARG A 225 -6.67 -9.03 -4.73
N LYS A 226 -6.59 -10.25 -4.22
CA LYS A 226 -5.29 -10.95 -4.04
C LYS A 226 -4.60 -11.17 -5.39
N ARG A 227 -5.35 -11.56 -6.44
CA ARG A 227 -4.80 -11.65 -7.80
C ARG A 227 -4.30 -10.31 -8.34
N VAL A 228 -4.98 -9.19 -8.06
CA VAL A 228 -4.49 -7.85 -8.40
C VAL A 228 -3.17 -7.54 -7.68
N SER A 229 -3.06 -7.89 -6.40
CA SER A 229 -1.84 -7.75 -5.59
C SER A 229 -0.65 -8.48 -6.22
N ILE A 230 -0.88 -9.72 -6.67
CA ILE A 230 0.10 -10.51 -7.42
C ILE A 230 0.47 -9.81 -8.75
N GLY A 231 -0.51 -9.26 -9.47
CA GLY A 231 -0.28 -8.51 -10.72
C GLY A 231 0.57 -7.26 -10.58
N VAL A 232 0.39 -6.50 -9.48
CA VAL A 232 1.24 -5.35 -9.13
C VAL A 232 2.71 -5.78 -8.97
N GLY A 233 2.94 -6.98 -8.44
CA GLY A 233 4.27 -7.60 -8.34
C GLY A 233 4.83 -8.04 -9.69
N LEU A 234 4.04 -8.76 -10.49
CA LEU A 234 4.43 -9.40 -11.75
C LEU A 234 4.70 -8.44 -12.92
N VAL A 235 4.20 -7.21 -12.85
CA VAL A 235 4.37 -6.22 -13.93
C VAL A 235 5.82 -5.78 -14.15
N THR A 236 6.72 -6.11 -13.21
CA THR A 236 8.15 -5.74 -13.28
C THR A 236 9.08 -6.83 -13.79
N ASP A 237 8.54 -7.95 -14.27
CA ASP A 237 9.32 -9.16 -14.63
C ASP A 237 10.26 -9.58 -13.51
N PRO A 238 9.73 -9.88 -12.33
CA PRO A 238 10.57 -10.41 -11.27
C PRO A 238 11.19 -11.75 -11.71
N ASP A 239 12.41 -12.04 -11.28
CA ASP A 239 13.01 -13.37 -11.40
C ASP A 239 12.40 -14.34 -10.36
N MET A 240 11.86 -13.79 -9.28
CA MET A 240 11.26 -14.53 -8.17
C MET A 240 10.06 -13.78 -7.60
N ILE A 241 8.98 -14.50 -7.30
CA ILE A 241 7.85 -13.98 -6.53
C ILE A 241 7.77 -14.67 -5.16
N VAL A 242 7.59 -13.85 -4.14
CA VAL A 242 7.51 -14.26 -2.74
C VAL A 242 6.13 -13.85 -2.23
N LEU A 243 5.35 -14.78 -1.70
CA LEU A 243 3.97 -14.52 -1.26
C LEU A 243 3.79 -14.90 0.21
N ASP A 244 3.40 -13.94 1.03
CA ASP A 244 3.11 -14.19 2.44
C ASP A 244 1.62 -14.46 2.64
N GLU A 245 1.28 -15.69 2.98
CA GLU A 245 -0.08 -16.19 3.22
C GLU A 245 -1.09 -15.72 2.16
N PRO A 246 -0.86 -16.01 0.85
CA PRO A 246 -1.73 -15.54 -0.21
C PRO A 246 -3.15 -16.14 -0.16
N THR A 247 -3.35 -17.20 0.62
CA THR A 247 -4.65 -17.87 0.81
C THR A 247 -5.44 -17.36 2.01
N SER A 248 -4.87 -16.46 2.82
CA SER A 248 -5.51 -15.96 4.04
C SER A 248 -6.75 -15.12 3.74
N GLY A 249 -7.84 -15.37 4.48
CA GLY A 249 -9.11 -14.66 4.32
C GLY A 249 -9.89 -15.01 3.05
N LEU A 250 -9.50 -16.06 2.33
CA LEU A 250 -10.20 -16.58 1.15
C LEU A 250 -10.99 -17.86 1.50
N ASP A 251 -12.07 -18.12 0.76
CA ASP A 251 -12.70 -19.43 0.76
C ASP A 251 -11.79 -20.48 0.09
N SER A 252 -12.01 -21.76 0.40
CA SER A 252 -11.14 -22.86 -0.05
C SER A 252 -10.95 -22.91 -1.58
N ASN A 253 -12.01 -22.65 -2.35
CA ASN A 253 -11.94 -22.68 -3.81
C ASN A 253 -11.15 -21.48 -4.35
N SER A 254 -11.41 -20.28 -3.82
CA SER A 254 -10.63 -19.08 -4.19
C SER A 254 -9.16 -19.20 -3.83
N ALA A 255 -8.84 -19.77 -2.67
CA ALA A 255 -7.47 -20.04 -2.26
C ALA A 255 -6.77 -21.00 -3.23
N GLU A 256 -7.44 -22.08 -3.64
CA GLU A 256 -6.89 -23.09 -4.56
C GLU A 256 -6.61 -22.46 -5.93
N MET A 257 -7.57 -21.70 -6.46
CA MET A 257 -7.40 -20.96 -7.72
C MET A 257 -6.21 -19.99 -7.69
N VAL A 258 -5.92 -19.35 -6.54
CA VAL A 258 -4.76 -18.45 -6.41
C VAL A 258 -3.45 -19.24 -6.46
N VAL A 259 -3.36 -20.37 -5.75
CA VAL A 259 -2.15 -21.21 -5.74
C VAL A 259 -1.89 -21.82 -7.11
N GLU A 260 -2.91 -22.35 -7.78
CA GLU A 260 -2.82 -22.87 -9.15
C GLU A 260 -2.34 -21.81 -10.13
N LEU A 261 -2.92 -20.61 -10.03
CA LEU A 261 -2.54 -19.48 -10.88
C LEU A 261 -1.08 -19.09 -10.68
N VAL A 262 -0.59 -19.05 -9.44
CA VAL A 262 0.82 -18.78 -9.17
C VAL A 262 1.69 -19.87 -9.77
N ARG A 263 1.34 -21.15 -9.64
CA ARG A 263 2.07 -22.27 -10.25
C ARG A 263 2.15 -22.13 -11.77
N ASP A 264 1.03 -21.85 -12.42
CA ASP A 264 0.96 -21.70 -13.88
C ASP A 264 1.81 -20.51 -14.37
N ILE A 265 1.78 -19.38 -13.65
CA ILE A 265 2.63 -18.22 -13.94
C ILE A 265 4.11 -18.54 -13.72
N THR A 266 4.43 -19.26 -12.65
CA THR A 266 5.81 -19.68 -12.32
C THR A 266 6.41 -20.47 -13.47
N ARG A 267 5.67 -21.48 -13.94
CA ARG A 267 6.09 -22.37 -15.02
C ARG A 267 6.13 -21.67 -16.38
N SER A 268 5.09 -20.92 -16.73
CA SER A 268 5.01 -20.24 -18.04
C SER A 268 6.04 -19.12 -18.20
N ARG A 269 6.44 -18.45 -17.11
CA ARG A 269 7.45 -17.38 -17.14
C ARG A 269 8.86 -17.85 -16.78
N GLY A 270 9.03 -19.07 -16.28
CA GLY A 270 10.31 -19.58 -15.77
C GLY A 270 10.83 -18.78 -14.57
N ILE A 271 9.95 -18.22 -13.74
CA ILE A 271 10.33 -17.50 -12.52
C ILE A 271 10.31 -18.46 -11.33
N ALA A 272 10.96 -18.15 -10.21
CA ALA A 272 10.81 -18.93 -8.98
C ALA A 272 9.66 -18.40 -8.10
N SER A 273 8.98 -19.28 -7.38
CA SER A 273 7.92 -18.90 -6.44
C SER A 273 8.14 -19.50 -5.06
N VAL A 274 8.04 -18.67 -4.02
CA VAL A 274 8.06 -19.14 -2.63
C VAL A 274 6.87 -18.53 -1.91
N MET A 275 6.04 -19.37 -1.27
CA MET A 275 4.88 -18.88 -0.55
C MET A 275 4.66 -19.58 0.79
N THR A 276 4.17 -18.84 1.78
CA THR A 276 3.74 -19.41 3.06
C THR A 276 2.27 -19.80 2.97
N VAL A 277 1.89 -21.00 3.41
CA VAL A 277 0.49 -21.43 3.45
C VAL A 277 0.15 -22.01 4.81
N HIS A 278 -0.96 -21.54 5.38
CA HIS A 278 -1.51 -22.06 6.62
C HIS A 278 -2.55 -23.14 6.27
N GLN A 279 -2.24 -24.41 6.59
CA GLN A 279 -3.12 -25.57 6.39
C GLN A 279 -3.68 -25.72 4.95
N PRO A 280 -2.83 -26.05 3.95
CA PRO A 280 -3.31 -26.29 2.60
C PRO A 280 -4.17 -27.55 2.51
N ASN A 281 -5.19 -27.53 1.65
CA ASN A 281 -5.88 -28.74 1.23
C ASN A 281 -4.95 -29.62 0.35
N ALA A 282 -5.36 -30.85 0.07
CA ALA A 282 -4.56 -31.77 -0.73
C ALA A 282 -4.25 -31.24 -2.15
N ASN A 283 -5.20 -30.54 -2.78
CA ASN A 283 -5.01 -29.98 -4.13
C ASN A 283 -3.95 -28.87 -4.14
N MET A 284 -3.98 -27.97 -3.15
CA MET A 284 -2.96 -26.96 -2.97
C MET A 284 -1.59 -27.58 -2.69
N LEU A 285 -1.53 -28.64 -1.86
CA LEU A 285 -0.28 -29.33 -1.56
C LEU A 285 0.37 -29.91 -2.84
N ASN A 286 -0.44 -30.47 -3.74
CA ASN A 286 -0.01 -30.98 -5.04
C ASN A 286 0.45 -29.90 -6.03
N CYS A 287 0.22 -28.62 -5.72
CA CYS A 287 0.73 -27.52 -6.54
C CYS A 287 2.18 -27.15 -6.22
N PHE A 288 2.72 -27.61 -5.08
CA PHE A 288 4.11 -27.36 -4.70
C PHE A 288 5.03 -28.42 -5.28
N ASP A 289 6.08 -27.96 -5.96
CA ASP A 289 7.15 -28.85 -6.42
C ASP A 289 7.99 -29.32 -5.21
N ARG A 290 8.21 -28.42 -4.24
CA ARG A 290 8.81 -28.74 -2.93
C ARG A 290 8.10 -28.05 -1.78
N ILE A 291 8.16 -28.68 -0.61
CA ILE A 291 7.71 -28.14 0.66
C ILE A 291 8.89 -27.96 1.61
N LEU A 292 8.87 -26.85 2.33
CA LEU A 292 9.79 -26.55 3.43
C LEU A 292 8.99 -26.55 4.73
N LEU A 293 9.26 -27.55 5.57
CA LEU A 293 8.57 -27.75 6.84
C LEU A 293 9.39 -27.13 7.98
N LEU A 294 8.79 -26.14 8.64
CA LEU A 294 9.44 -25.37 9.70
C LEU A 294 8.69 -25.53 11.03
N SER A 295 9.41 -25.75 12.13
CA SER A 295 8.84 -25.72 13.49
C SER A 295 9.81 -25.12 14.48
N GLN A 296 9.32 -24.23 15.35
CA GLN A 296 10.12 -23.54 16.37
C GLN A 296 11.43 -22.92 15.85
N GLY A 297 11.45 -22.42 14.61
CA GLY A 297 12.64 -21.86 13.98
C GLY A 297 13.64 -22.88 13.43
N HIS A 298 13.36 -24.17 13.53
CA HIS A 298 14.17 -25.27 13.00
C HIS A 298 13.57 -25.84 11.72
N LEU A 299 14.45 -26.22 10.80
CA LEU A 299 14.09 -26.96 9.59
C LEU A 299 13.83 -28.43 9.96
N VAL A 300 12.62 -28.91 9.67
CA VAL A 300 12.22 -30.30 9.94
C VAL A 300 12.38 -31.16 8.70
N PHE A 301 12.06 -30.61 7.53
CA PHE A 301 12.15 -31.30 6.25
C PHE A 301 12.19 -30.31 5.08
N PHE A 302 12.85 -30.69 3.99
CA PHE A 302 12.84 -29.97 2.71
C PHE A 302 12.90 -30.96 1.54
N GLY A 303 11.90 -30.95 0.67
CA GLY A 303 11.76 -31.91 -0.44
C GLY A 303 10.33 -31.93 -1.00
N SER A 304 9.99 -32.91 -1.83
CA SER A 304 8.63 -33.09 -2.34
C SER A 304 7.66 -33.56 -1.25
N SER A 305 6.35 -33.43 -1.49
CA SER A 305 5.34 -33.89 -0.53
C SER A 305 5.37 -35.41 -0.32
N ASN A 306 5.71 -36.21 -1.34
CA ASN A 306 5.78 -37.66 -1.23
C ASN A 306 7.00 -38.10 -0.41
N GLU A 307 8.16 -37.48 -0.67
CA GLU A 307 9.38 -37.69 0.12
C GLU A 307 9.17 -37.31 1.59
N ALA A 308 8.33 -36.31 1.88
CA ALA A 308 7.98 -35.95 3.25
C ALA A 308 7.24 -37.08 3.97
N ILE A 309 6.27 -37.72 3.29
CA ILE A 309 5.51 -38.85 3.86
C ILE A 309 6.46 -40.01 4.18
N GLU A 310 7.31 -40.39 3.22
CA GLU A 310 8.33 -41.44 3.39
C GLU A 310 9.31 -41.09 4.51
N TYR A 311 9.73 -39.83 4.61
CA TYR A 311 10.60 -39.35 5.67
C TYR A 311 9.97 -39.56 7.06
N PHE A 312 8.74 -39.09 7.27
CA PHE A 312 8.08 -39.26 8.57
C PHE A 312 7.81 -40.73 8.91
N GLU A 313 7.44 -41.55 7.92
CA GLU A 313 7.25 -42.99 8.11
C GLU A 313 8.56 -43.67 8.54
N SER A 314 9.68 -43.34 7.90
CA SER A 314 11.01 -43.87 8.27
C SER A 314 11.45 -43.50 9.69
N LYS A 315 10.87 -42.42 10.25
CA LYS A 315 11.12 -41.94 11.61
C LYS A 315 10.11 -42.48 12.62
N GLY A 316 9.24 -43.41 12.22
CA GLY A 316 8.25 -44.05 13.09
C GLY A 316 6.92 -43.30 13.18
N PHE A 317 6.66 -42.35 12.29
CA PHE A 317 5.42 -41.58 12.24
C PHE A 317 4.72 -41.81 10.88
N PRO A 318 3.94 -42.89 10.71
CA PRO A 318 3.20 -43.11 9.46
C PRO A 318 2.02 -42.14 9.35
N CYS A 319 1.78 -41.62 8.14
CA CYS A 319 0.62 -40.78 7.87
C CYS A 319 -0.68 -41.63 7.92
N PRO A 320 -1.70 -41.24 8.71
CA PRO A 320 -2.95 -41.98 8.77
C PRO A 320 -3.68 -42.05 7.42
N LEU A 321 -4.30 -43.20 7.16
CA LEU A 321 -5.13 -43.39 5.96
C LEU A 321 -6.31 -42.41 6.00
N ARG A 322 -6.53 -41.67 4.90
CA ARG A 322 -7.59 -40.66 4.70
C ARG A 322 -7.41 -39.34 5.46
N GLN A 323 -6.25 -39.11 6.08
CA GLN A 323 -5.90 -37.77 6.55
C GLN A 323 -5.20 -36.99 5.44
N ASN A 324 -5.44 -35.68 5.36
CA ASN A 324 -4.67 -34.79 4.50
C ASN A 324 -3.20 -34.76 4.98
N PRO A 325 -2.21 -35.07 4.13
CA PRO A 325 -0.80 -35.07 4.53
C PRO A 325 -0.33 -33.75 5.12
N ALA A 326 -0.84 -32.61 4.63
CA ALA A 326 -0.49 -31.30 5.16
C ALA A 326 -0.91 -31.12 6.64
N ASP A 327 -2.10 -31.60 6.99
CA ASP A 327 -2.59 -31.55 8.37
C ASP A 327 -1.75 -32.46 9.26
N PHE A 328 -1.44 -33.66 8.78
CA PHE A 328 -0.54 -34.59 9.47
C PHE A 328 0.85 -33.98 9.75
N PHE A 329 1.47 -33.32 8.76
CA PHE A 329 2.76 -32.65 8.95
C PHE A 329 2.68 -31.56 10.03
N ILE A 330 1.64 -30.73 9.99
CA ILE A 330 1.46 -29.63 10.95
C ILE A 330 1.22 -30.19 12.36
N ASP A 331 0.41 -31.25 12.51
CA ASP A 331 0.08 -31.86 13.80
C ASP A 331 1.33 -32.43 14.49
N ILE A 332 2.17 -33.17 13.75
CA ILE A 332 3.43 -33.71 14.28
C ILE A 332 4.40 -32.61 14.67
N MET A 333 4.45 -31.53 13.89
CA MET A 333 5.34 -30.40 14.14
C MET A 333 4.82 -29.43 15.20
N SER A 334 3.58 -29.57 15.65
CA SER A 334 2.97 -28.67 16.63
C SER A 334 3.43 -28.98 18.07
N LEU A 335 3.54 -27.93 18.89
CA LEU A 335 3.73 -28.07 20.34
C LEU A 335 2.37 -28.28 21.01
N ASN A 336 2.32 -29.22 21.96
CA ASN A 336 1.14 -29.46 22.76
C ASN A 336 1.28 -28.78 24.12
N ASN A 337 0.58 -27.67 24.31
CA ASN A 337 0.63 -26.87 25.56
C ASN A 337 -0.42 -27.30 26.61
N ARG A 338 -1.10 -28.44 26.45
CA ARG A 338 -2.16 -28.88 27.39
C ARG A 338 -1.62 -29.23 28.77
N SER A 339 -0.45 -29.84 28.85
CA SER A 339 0.24 -30.13 30.11
C SER A 339 1.75 -29.89 29.96
N PRO A 340 2.48 -29.61 31.06
CA PRO A 340 3.94 -29.49 31.02
C PRO A 340 4.63 -30.75 30.48
N HIS A 341 4.04 -31.92 30.73
CA HIS A 341 4.55 -33.20 30.23
C HIS A 341 4.39 -33.33 28.71
N ASP A 342 3.21 -33.01 28.17
CA ASP A 342 2.96 -33.05 26.73
C ASP A 342 3.82 -32.04 25.95
N LEU A 343 4.09 -30.89 26.58
CA LEU A 343 4.97 -29.88 26.01
C LEU A 343 6.40 -30.40 25.86
N GLU A 344 6.91 -31.07 26.89
CA GLU A 344 8.25 -31.64 26.86
C GLU A 344 8.36 -32.78 25.84
N LEU A 345 7.36 -33.66 25.76
CA LEU A 345 7.31 -34.73 24.75
C LEU A 345 7.27 -34.16 23.33
N SER A 346 6.41 -33.17 23.06
CA SER A 346 6.31 -32.55 21.74
C SER A 346 7.58 -31.78 21.35
N ARG A 347 8.24 -31.13 22.32
CA ARG A 347 9.55 -30.48 22.09
C ARG A 347 10.62 -31.50 21.69
N ARG A 348 10.76 -32.59 22.45
CA ARG A 348 11.74 -33.66 22.13
C ARG A 348 11.49 -34.29 20.77
N ARG A 349 10.21 -34.48 20.40
CA ARG A 349 9.83 -34.97 19.07
C ARG A 349 10.31 -34.05 17.96
N ILE A 350 10.06 -32.74 18.08
CA ILE A 350 10.50 -31.75 17.08
C ILE A 350 12.02 -31.70 17.00
N GLU A 351 12.71 -31.71 18.14
CA GLU A 351 14.17 -31.71 18.19
C GLU A 351 14.75 -32.95 17.49
N PHE A 352 14.24 -34.14 17.81
CA PHE A 352 14.62 -35.39 17.15
C PHE A 352 14.43 -35.34 15.63
N LEU A 353 13.30 -34.83 15.16
CA LEU A 353 13.01 -34.72 13.72
C LEU A 353 13.94 -33.71 13.04
N SER A 354 14.23 -32.58 13.67
CA SER A 354 15.12 -31.56 13.13
C SER A 354 16.58 -32.03 13.07
N GLN A 355 17.08 -32.68 14.12
CA GLN A 355 18.43 -33.25 14.17
C GLN A 355 18.57 -34.36 13.14
N SER A 356 17.60 -35.28 13.09
CA SER A 356 17.52 -36.36 12.10
C SER A 356 17.63 -35.86 10.67
N PHE A 357 16.98 -34.75 10.34
CA PHE A 357 17.05 -34.17 9.01
C PHE A 357 18.42 -33.54 8.75
N SER A 358 18.96 -32.79 9.72
CA SER A 358 20.28 -32.15 9.61
C SER A 358 21.43 -33.14 9.43
N GLU A 359 21.33 -34.33 10.04
CA GLU A 359 22.30 -35.43 9.92
C GLU A 359 22.10 -36.25 8.64
N SER A 360 20.90 -36.21 8.05
CA SER A 360 20.62 -36.92 6.81
C SER A 360 21.39 -36.32 5.64
N LYS A 361 21.95 -37.16 4.77
CA LYS A 361 22.71 -36.77 3.55
C LYS A 361 21.88 -36.04 2.48
N TYR A 362 20.65 -35.61 2.79
CA TYR A 362 19.65 -35.26 1.79
C TYR A 362 19.60 -33.84 1.18
N PRO A 363 20.34 -32.77 1.55
CA PRO A 363 19.80 -31.45 1.16
C PRO A 363 20.28 -30.81 -0.15
N SER A 364 21.17 -31.40 -0.99
CA SER A 364 21.69 -30.66 -2.17
C SER A 364 22.24 -31.47 -3.35
N ALA A 365 22.82 -32.66 -3.15
CA ALA A 365 23.55 -33.35 -4.23
C ALA A 365 22.68 -34.23 -5.14
N LYS A 366 21.56 -34.77 -4.64
CA LYS A 366 20.68 -35.66 -5.40
C LYS A 366 19.55 -34.94 -6.16
N LEU A 367 19.19 -33.73 -5.73
CA LEU A 367 18.10 -32.95 -6.33
C LEU A 367 18.53 -32.12 -7.54
N SER A 368 19.73 -31.53 -7.50
CA SER A 368 20.32 -30.73 -8.58
C SER A 368 20.53 -31.50 -9.89
N LEU A 369 20.75 -32.82 -9.81
CA LEU A 369 20.92 -33.70 -10.97
C LEU A 369 19.58 -34.13 -11.62
N THR A 370 18.55 -34.37 -10.81
CA THR A 370 17.24 -34.85 -11.31
C THR A 370 16.41 -33.71 -11.91
N TYR A 371 16.40 -32.53 -11.28
CA TYR A 371 15.66 -31.37 -11.79
C TYR A 371 16.31 -30.73 -13.02
N GLY A 372 17.64 -30.75 -13.12
CA GLY A 372 18.36 -30.24 -14.30
C GLY A 372 17.91 -30.93 -15.61
N GLY A 373 17.73 -32.25 -15.58
CA GLY A 373 17.29 -33.03 -16.75
C GLY A 373 15.82 -32.83 -17.12
N LEU A 374 14.92 -32.75 -16.13
CA LEU A 374 13.48 -32.54 -16.34
C LEU A 374 13.17 -31.11 -16.81
N TYR A 375 13.85 -30.10 -16.26
CA TYR A 375 13.64 -28.70 -16.66
C TYR A 375 14.10 -28.45 -18.11
N GLU A 376 15.26 -28.97 -18.51
CA GLU A 376 15.77 -28.83 -19.87
C GLU A 376 14.86 -29.50 -20.92
N GLN A 377 14.28 -30.67 -20.59
CA GLN A 377 13.31 -31.35 -21.45
C GLN A 377 11.96 -30.59 -21.54
N THR A 378 11.43 -30.11 -20.43
CA THR A 378 10.13 -29.40 -20.39
C THR A 378 10.23 -28.01 -21.03
N PHE A 379 11.36 -27.32 -20.85
CA PHE A 379 11.66 -26.05 -21.50
C PHE A 379 11.73 -26.21 -23.02
N ASN A 380 12.45 -27.23 -23.51
CA ASN A 380 12.56 -27.50 -24.95
C ASN A 380 11.22 -27.95 -25.59
N GLN A 381 10.38 -28.70 -24.88
CA GLN A 381 9.05 -29.10 -25.36
C GLN A 381 8.04 -27.95 -25.39
N ASN A 382 8.02 -27.08 -24.38
CA ASN A 382 7.12 -25.92 -24.36
C ASN A 382 7.53 -24.87 -25.41
N MET A 383 8.82 -24.79 -25.76
CA MET A 383 9.30 -23.92 -26.85
C MET A 383 8.81 -24.39 -28.24
N SER A 384 8.65 -25.70 -28.44
CA SER A 384 8.26 -26.31 -29.72
C SER A 384 6.74 -26.46 -29.92
N ALA A 385 5.95 -26.47 -28.83
CA ALA A 385 4.49 -26.40 -28.92
C ALA A 385 3.97 -24.99 -29.25
N VAL A 386 4.69 -23.93 -28.84
CA VAL A 386 4.28 -22.53 -29.05
C VAL A 386 4.57 -22.03 -30.48
N THR A 387 5.37 -22.75 -31.27
CA THR A 387 5.67 -22.38 -32.67
C THR A 387 4.56 -22.73 -33.66
N ASN A 388 3.64 -23.65 -33.33
CA ASN A 388 2.68 -24.20 -34.31
C ASN A 388 1.22 -23.76 -34.15
N GLY A 389 0.90 -22.80 -33.28
CA GLY A 389 -0.48 -22.33 -33.15
C GLY A 389 -0.62 -21.00 -32.42
N GLY A 390 -0.73 -19.92 -33.20
CA GLY A 390 -1.43 -18.68 -32.80
C GLY A 390 -0.88 -17.89 -31.62
N ILE A 391 -0.46 -16.65 -31.92
CA ILE A 391 -0.01 -15.57 -31.03
C ILE A 391 1.50 -15.56 -30.78
N ARG A 392 2.13 -14.56 -31.40
CA ARG A 392 3.52 -14.09 -31.29
C ARG A 392 3.94 -13.81 -29.82
N MET A 393 4.15 -14.83 -29.00
CA MET A 393 4.66 -14.70 -27.63
C MET A 393 5.97 -15.47 -27.36
N ALA A 394 6.43 -16.33 -28.28
CA ALA A 394 7.71 -17.06 -28.13
C ALA A 394 8.95 -16.32 -28.69
N ALA A 395 8.79 -15.40 -29.63
CA ALA A 395 9.93 -14.63 -30.14
C ALA A 395 10.37 -13.50 -29.18
N THR A 396 9.49 -13.08 -28.27
CA THR A 396 9.76 -12.04 -27.26
C THR A 396 10.18 -12.59 -25.90
N THR A 397 10.03 -13.90 -25.63
CA THR A 397 10.52 -14.54 -24.38
C THR A 397 12.04 -14.63 -24.29
N ALA A 398 12.79 -14.45 -25.39
CA ALA A 398 14.24 -14.28 -25.35
C ALA A 398 14.70 -13.04 -24.56
N GLY A 399 13.78 -12.14 -24.19
CA GLY A 399 14.07 -10.94 -23.38
C GLY A 399 13.64 -11.01 -21.91
N TRP A 400 13.00 -12.09 -21.46
CA TRP A 400 12.46 -12.20 -20.10
C TRP A 400 13.38 -13.07 -19.24
N GLY A 401 13.92 -12.51 -18.16
CA GLY A 401 14.70 -13.24 -17.15
C GLY A 401 16.14 -13.65 -17.50
N THR A 402 16.56 -13.63 -18.76
CA THR A 402 17.86 -14.21 -19.18
C THR A 402 18.91 -13.22 -19.69
N THR A 403 18.60 -11.92 -19.84
CA THR A 403 19.67 -10.95 -20.14
C THR A 403 20.54 -10.74 -18.92
N ALA A 404 21.82 -11.11 -19.05
CA ALA A 404 22.93 -10.88 -18.11
C ALA A 404 23.23 -9.37 -17.89
N ASP A 405 22.24 -8.50 -18.05
CA ASP A 405 22.35 -7.10 -17.67
C ASP A 405 22.22 -7.03 -16.14
N GLU A 406 23.37 -7.15 -15.48
CA GLU A 406 23.55 -7.03 -14.03
C GLU A 406 23.29 -5.62 -13.51
N SER A 407 23.08 -4.65 -14.41
CA SER A 407 22.80 -3.28 -13.99
C SER A 407 21.43 -3.20 -13.30
N PRO A 408 21.31 -2.56 -12.11
CA PRO A 408 20.02 -2.37 -11.45
C PRO A 408 19.09 -1.65 -12.42
N PRO A 409 17.85 -2.11 -12.63
CA PRO A 409 16.91 -1.39 -13.49
C PRO A 409 16.84 0.06 -13.01
N ARG A 410 17.14 1.03 -13.86
CA ARG A 410 17.29 2.44 -13.46
C ARG A 410 15.96 2.99 -12.94
N ARG A 411 15.98 3.83 -11.90
CA ARG A 411 14.75 4.50 -11.43
C ARG A 411 14.18 5.40 -12.53
N ALA A 412 12.86 5.59 -12.49
CA ALA A 412 12.23 6.65 -13.24
C ALA A 412 12.81 8.03 -12.84
N ASN A 413 12.65 8.99 -13.74
CA ASN A 413 13.07 10.37 -13.48
C ASN A 413 12.22 10.94 -12.33
N TRP A 414 12.84 11.75 -11.47
CA TRP A 414 12.17 12.30 -10.28
C TRP A 414 10.90 13.09 -10.65
N LEU A 415 10.96 13.91 -11.71
CA LEU A 415 9.79 14.67 -12.18
C LEU A 415 8.69 13.77 -12.73
N PHE A 416 9.05 12.68 -13.42
CA PHE A 416 8.09 11.72 -13.91
C PHE A 416 7.40 10.96 -12.77
N GLU A 417 8.15 10.61 -11.71
CA GLU A 417 7.58 10.05 -10.47
C GLU A 417 6.57 11.02 -9.84
N VAL A 418 6.93 12.30 -9.65
CA VAL A 418 6.02 13.33 -9.09
C VAL A 418 4.76 13.45 -9.94
N LYS A 419 4.90 13.59 -11.26
CA LYS A 419 3.77 13.75 -12.18
C LYS A 419 2.83 12.54 -12.12
N THR A 420 3.37 11.33 -12.15
CA THR A 420 2.58 10.09 -12.13
C THR A 420 1.85 9.91 -10.80
N LEU A 421 2.52 10.20 -9.68
CA LEU A 421 1.91 10.14 -8.35
C LEU A 421 0.85 11.24 -8.17
N ALA A 422 1.10 12.45 -8.64
CA ALA A 422 0.13 13.54 -8.60
C ALA A 422 -1.10 13.22 -9.47
N GLN A 423 -0.92 12.65 -10.66
CA GLN A 423 -2.03 12.18 -11.50
C GLN A 423 -2.88 11.11 -10.79
N ARG A 424 -2.22 10.12 -10.18
CA ARG A 424 -2.89 9.11 -9.37
C ARG A 424 -3.68 9.75 -8.22
N ASP A 425 -3.04 10.66 -7.49
CA ASP A 425 -3.64 11.33 -6.34
C ASP A 425 -4.86 12.16 -6.75
N VAL A 426 -4.79 12.94 -7.84
CA VAL A 426 -5.95 13.66 -8.39
C VAL A 426 -7.10 12.70 -8.70
N ILE A 427 -6.84 11.59 -9.39
CA ILE A 427 -7.88 10.61 -9.73
C ILE A 427 -8.50 10.03 -8.45
N THR A 428 -7.68 9.64 -7.48
CA THR A 428 -8.18 9.08 -6.22
C THR A 428 -9.00 10.10 -5.44
N THR A 429 -8.56 11.35 -5.37
CA THR A 429 -9.25 12.42 -4.64
C THR A 429 -10.56 12.81 -5.32
N VAL A 430 -10.58 12.97 -6.65
CA VAL A 430 -11.78 13.30 -7.42
C VAL A 430 -12.85 12.21 -7.30
N ARG A 431 -12.43 10.94 -7.28
CA ARG A 431 -13.36 9.80 -7.14
C ARG A 431 -13.79 9.51 -5.71
N HIS A 432 -13.12 10.08 -4.71
CA HIS A 432 -13.44 9.88 -3.30
C HIS A 432 -14.63 10.76 -2.88
N PHE A 433 -15.83 10.38 -3.34
CA PHE A 433 -17.06 11.16 -3.17
C PHE A 433 -17.30 11.58 -1.72
N THR A 434 -17.18 10.68 -0.75
CA THR A 434 -17.38 10.97 0.68
C THR A 434 -16.46 12.06 1.23
N PHE A 435 -15.24 12.16 0.70
CA PHE A 435 -14.27 13.16 1.15
C PHE A 435 -14.62 14.52 0.55
N LEU A 436 -14.87 14.56 -0.76
CA LEU A 436 -15.25 15.80 -1.45
C LEU A 436 -16.59 16.33 -0.95
N SER A 437 -17.58 15.47 -0.75
CA SER A 437 -18.89 15.87 -0.23
C SER A 437 -18.76 16.42 1.19
N ALA A 438 -17.94 15.82 2.05
CA ALA A 438 -17.68 16.34 3.40
C ALA A 438 -17.03 17.73 3.36
N VAL A 439 -16.01 17.94 2.51
CA VAL A 439 -15.34 19.24 2.35
C VAL A 439 -16.30 20.30 1.81
N CYS A 440 -17.09 19.98 0.79
CA CYS A 440 -18.08 20.89 0.21
C CYS A 440 -19.20 21.21 1.21
N LEU A 441 -19.74 20.20 1.90
CA LEU A 441 -20.80 20.36 2.89
C LEU A 441 -20.33 21.23 4.07
N ASN A 442 -19.12 20.99 4.57
CA ASN A 442 -18.53 21.83 5.60
C ASN A 442 -18.38 23.27 5.13
N SER A 443 -17.86 23.49 3.91
CA SER A 443 -17.67 24.83 3.35
C SER A 443 -18.99 25.59 3.19
N VAL A 444 -20.03 24.93 2.65
CA VAL A 444 -21.37 25.53 2.50
C VAL A 444 -22.01 25.78 3.86
N SER A 445 -21.87 24.85 4.81
CA SER A 445 -22.37 25.01 6.18
C SER A 445 -21.76 26.22 6.86
N VAL A 446 -20.44 26.36 6.82
CA VAL A 446 -19.73 27.52 7.41
C VAL A 446 -20.14 28.82 6.73
N LEU A 447 -20.24 28.84 5.40
CA LEU A 447 -20.72 30.01 4.64
C LEU A 447 -22.10 30.46 5.09
N LEU A 448 -23.07 29.54 5.14
CA LEU A 448 -24.45 29.88 5.50
C LEU A 448 -24.57 30.25 6.98
N LEU A 449 -24.02 29.44 7.88
CA LEU A 449 -24.16 29.66 9.32
C LEU A 449 -23.45 30.94 9.76
N LEU A 450 -22.17 31.11 9.44
CA LEU A 450 -21.43 32.31 9.83
C LEU A 450 -21.83 33.54 9.00
N GLY A 451 -22.11 33.36 7.71
CA GLY A 451 -22.52 34.46 6.84
C GLY A 451 -23.87 35.06 7.25
N LEU A 452 -24.84 34.23 7.67
CA LEU A 452 -26.13 34.71 8.18
C LEU A 452 -26.02 35.24 9.61
N LEU A 453 -25.21 34.61 10.47
CA LEU A 453 -25.01 35.04 11.85
C LEU A 453 -24.39 36.45 11.93
N PHE A 454 -23.43 36.74 11.06
CA PHE A 454 -22.73 38.03 10.99
C PHE A 454 -23.19 38.89 9.81
N PHE A 455 -24.44 38.74 9.36
CA PHE A 455 -24.95 39.45 8.19
C PHE A 455 -24.96 40.97 8.39
N LYS A 456 -24.34 41.71 7.47
CA LYS A 456 -24.25 43.18 7.45
C LYS A 456 -23.88 43.82 8.80
N LEU A 457 -22.60 43.73 9.15
CA LEU A 457 -22.03 44.39 10.32
C LEU A 457 -22.09 45.92 10.18
N GLY A 458 -22.70 46.59 11.16
CA GLY A 458 -22.71 48.06 11.24
C GLY A 458 -21.35 48.65 11.60
N ASN A 459 -21.30 49.97 11.79
CA ASN A 459 -20.11 50.71 12.27
C ASN A 459 -20.29 51.24 13.70
N GLU A 460 -21.12 50.58 14.50
CA GLU A 460 -21.35 50.88 15.91
C GLU A 460 -20.32 50.18 16.80
N ILE A 461 -20.20 50.60 18.06
CA ILE A 461 -19.23 50.05 19.03
C ILE A 461 -19.45 48.54 19.25
N GLU A 462 -20.70 48.07 19.27
CA GLU A 462 -21.04 46.64 19.38
C GLU A 462 -20.52 45.80 18.18
N SER A 463 -20.37 46.44 17.01
CA SER A 463 -19.86 45.79 15.80
C SER A 463 -18.38 45.42 15.91
N ILE A 464 -17.62 46.07 16.80
CA ILE A 464 -16.21 45.75 17.04
C ILE A 464 -16.08 44.30 17.51
N GLN A 465 -16.85 43.92 18.53
CA GLN A 465 -16.83 42.57 19.08
C GLN A 465 -17.35 41.54 18.06
N ASN A 466 -18.36 41.90 17.26
CA ASN A 466 -18.88 41.02 16.21
C ASN A 466 -17.86 40.79 15.08
N ARG A 467 -17.11 41.81 14.64
CA ARG A 467 -16.03 41.67 13.64
C ARG A 467 -14.89 40.81 14.17
N ILE A 468 -14.48 41.02 15.43
CA ILE A 468 -13.47 40.20 16.10
C ILE A 468 -13.94 38.73 16.21
N GLY A 469 -15.18 38.52 16.65
CA GLY A 469 -15.80 37.21 16.75
C GLY A 469 -15.87 36.47 15.41
N LEU A 470 -16.14 37.20 14.32
CA LEU A 470 -16.14 36.63 12.97
C LEU A 470 -14.75 36.12 12.56
N PHE A 471 -13.69 36.91 12.73
CA PHE A 471 -12.33 36.47 12.40
C PHE A 471 -11.86 35.29 13.26
N PHE A 472 -12.25 35.27 14.54
CA PHE A 472 -12.02 34.12 15.39
C PHE A 472 -12.74 32.88 14.84
N ALA A 473 -14.03 32.98 14.54
CA ALA A 473 -14.82 31.87 14.01
C ALA A 473 -14.29 31.34 12.68
N LEU A 474 -13.84 32.23 11.78
CA LEU A 474 -13.20 31.86 10.51
C LEU A 474 -11.88 31.11 10.72
N THR A 475 -11.05 31.58 11.64
CA THR A 475 -9.75 30.96 11.97
C THR A 475 -9.95 29.58 12.60
N LEU A 476 -10.93 29.43 13.49
CA LEU A 476 -11.29 28.17 14.12
C LEU A 476 -11.82 27.15 13.10
N ASN A 477 -12.84 27.53 12.32
CA ASN A 477 -13.50 26.61 11.38
C ASN A 477 -12.57 26.16 10.25
N SER A 478 -11.72 27.07 9.73
CA SER A 478 -10.73 26.72 8.71
C SER A 478 -9.70 25.72 9.23
N THR A 479 -9.19 25.94 10.45
CA THR A 479 -8.20 25.05 11.07
C THR A 479 -8.77 23.64 11.30
N TYR A 480 -9.95 23.57 11.91
CA TYR A 480 -10.62 22.31 12.19
C TYR A 480 -11.00 21.56 10.90
N GLY A 481 -11.57 22.26 9.91
CA GLY A 481 -11.98 21.66 8.65
C GLY A 481 -10.82 21.04 7.87
N VAL A 482 -9.71 21.77 7.71
CA VAL A 482 -8.53 21.26 6.99
C VAL A 482 -7.91 20.08 7.74
N MET A 483 -7.73 20.19 9.06
CA MET A 483 -7.05 19.12 9.79
C MET A 483 -7.89 17.84 9.88
N SER A 484 -9.19 17.95 10.11
CA SER A 484 -10.09 16.78 10.20
C SER A 484 -10.20 16.03 8.87
N HIS A 485 -10.47 16.72 7.77
CA HIS A 485 -10.74 16.05 6.48
C HIS A 485 -9.47 15.47 5.83
N TYR A 486 -8.34 16.18 5.89
CA TYR A 486 -7.12 15.76 5.18
C TYR A 486 -6.29 14.75 5.97
N LEU A 487 -6.39 14.72 7.32
CA LEU A 487 -5.61 13.81 8.15
C LEU A 487 -5.92 12.33 7.86
N TYR A 488 -7.22 11.97 7.82
CA TYR A 488 -7.64 10.59 7.57
C TYR A 488 -7.17 10.08 6.20
N VAL A 489 -7.39 10.88 5.15
CA VAL A 489 -7.03 10.52 3.78
C VAL A 489 -5.51 10.42 3.62
N TYR A 490 -4.75 11.34 4.23
CA TYR A 490 -3.29 11.29 4.22
C TYR A 490 -2.76 10.07 4.95
N TYR A 491 -3.32 9.74 6.12
CA TYR A 491 -2.92 8.57 6.91
C TYR A 491 -3.06 7.27 6.10
N LYS A 492 -4.23 7.03 5.48
CA LYS A 492 -4.44 5.85 4.62
C LYS A 492 -3.49 5.80 3.43
N ALA A 493 -3.21 6.96 2.81
CA ALA A 493 -2.27 7.03 1.70
C ALA A 493 -0.81 6.76 2.13
N LYS A 494 -0.44 7.11 3.37
CA LYS A 494 0.88 6.81 3.94
C LYS A 494 1.08 5.30 4.08
N ASP A 495 0.09 4.57 4.57
CA ASP A 495 0.19 3.11 4.77
C ASP A 495 0.39 2.38 3.43
N ILE A 496 -0.40 2.74 2.41
CA ILE A 496 -0.22 2.21 1.04
C ILE A 496 1.19 2.53 0.53
N MET A 497 1.68 3.75 0.77
CA MET A 497 3.00 4.17 0.32
C MET A 497 4.14 3.38 0.99
N LEU A 498 4.02 3.04 2.27
CA LEU A 498 5.00 2.22 2.97
C LEU A 498 5.13 0.85 2.31
N SER A 499 4.00 0.21 1.99
CA SER A 499 3.95 -1.07 1.27
C SER A 499 4.57 -0.96 -0.14
N GLU A 500 4.14 0.02 -0.96
CA GLU A 500 4.65 0.21 -2.33
C GLU A 500 6.17 0.47 -2.36
N ARG A 501 6.71 1.15 -1.35
CA ARG A 501 8.16 1.37 -1.17
C ARG A 501 8.89 0.16 -0.64
N GLY A 502 8.21 -0.66 0.17
CA GLY A 502 8.59 -2.02 0.50
C GLY A 502 8.95 -2.84 -0.74
N SER A 503 8.35 -2.52 -1.90
CA SER A 503 8.62 -3.14 -3.21
C SER A 503 9.48 -2.29 -4.16
N GLY A 504 10.04 -1.17 -3.67
CA GLY A 504 11.03 -0.37 -4.40
C GLY A 504 10.47 0.59 -5.45
N SER A 505 9.18 0.95 -5.37
CA SER A 505 8.46 1.65 -6.46
C SER A 505 8.90 3.10 -6.71
N TYR A 506 9.00 3.96 -5.68
CA TYR A 506 9.32 5.39 -5.85
C TYR A 506 10.01 6.01 -4.62
N ARG A 507 10.38 7.29 -4.69
CA ARG A 507 11.08 8.06 -3.63
C ARG A 507 10.13 8.72 -2.62
N MET A 508 10.63 9.02 -1.42
CA MET A 508 9.78 9.63 -0.37
C MET A 508 9.43 11.07 -0.73
N SER A 509 10.40 11.78 -1.29
CA SER A 509 10.24 13.16 -1.74
C SER A 509 9.17 13.28 -2.82
N THR A 510 9.07 12.28 -3.72
CA THR A 510 8.15 12.34 -4.85
C THR A 510 6.71 12.11 -4.39
N PHE A 511 6.49 11.21 -3.43
CA PHE A 511 5.21 11.04 -2.75
C PHE A 511 4.78 12.27 -1.95
N TYR A 512 5.65 12.77 -1.07
CA TYR A 512 5.30 13.89 -0.21
C TYR A 512 4.95 15.14 -1.04
N LEU A 513 5.76 15.44 -2.07
CA LEU A 513 5.50 16.56 -2.95
C LEU A 513 4.22 16.38 -3.78
N ALA A 514 3.95 15.17 -4.29
CA ALA A 514 2.70 14.90 -5.01
C ALA A 514 1.48 15.17 -4.12
N LYS A 515 1.52 14.77 -2.84
CA LYS A 515 0.44 15.06 -1.88
C LYS A 515 0.26 16.55 -1.63
N VAL A 516 1.34 17.30 -1.42
CA VAL A 516 1.27 18.76 -1.24
C VAL A 516 0.68 19.44 -2.48
N VAL A 517 1.14 19.06 -3.68
CA VAL A 517 0.67 19.64 -4.96
C VAL A 517 -0.82 19.40 -5.20
N VAL A 518 -1.37 18.27 -4.75
CA VAL A 518 -2.79 17.94 -4.94
C VAL A 518 -3.68 18.49 -3.82
N TYR A 519 -3.24 18.41 -2.56
CA TYR A 519 -4.06 18.83 -1.43
C TYR A 519 -4.10 20.35 -1.23
N LEU A 520 -3.00 21.05 -1.53
CA LEU A 520 -2.94 22.50 -1.32
C LEU A 520 -3.98 23.26 -2.16
N PRO A 521 -4.10 23.05 -3.50
CA PRO A 521 -5.11 23.77 -4.28
C PRO A 521 -6.53 23.45 -3.83
N LEU A 522 -6.82 22.20 -3.49
CA LEU A 522 -8.15 21.80 -3.05
C LEU A 522 -8.52 22.47 -1.71
N ALA A 523 -7.61 22.48 -0.73
CA ALA A 523 -7.84 23.10 0.57
C ALA A 523 -8.01 24.62 0.49
N VAL A 524 -7.22 25.27 -0.37
CA VAL A 524 -7.30 26.71 -0.61
C VAL A 524 -8.61 27.05 -1.30
N LEU A 525 -8.95 26.37 -2.40
CA LEU A 525 -10.17 26.63 -3.16
C LEU A 525 -11.43 26.39 -2.32
N SER A 526 -11.53 25.28 -1.59
CA SER A 526 -12.68 25.01 -0.73
C SER A 526 -12.86 26.09 0.34
N SER A 527 -11.76 26.61 0.86
CA SER A 527 -11.78 27.62 1.92
C SER A 527 -12.06 29.03 1.40
N TRP A 528 -11.60 29.36 0.19
CA TRP A 528 -11.89 30.63 -0.46
C TRP A 528 -13.38 30.81 -0.74
N VAL A 529 -14.10 29.74 -1.10
CA VAL A 529 -15.54 29.80 -1.41
C VAL A 529 -16.32 30.39 -0.23
N TYR A 530 -16.13 29.88 1.00
CA TYR A 530 -16.85 30.41 2.15
C TYR A 530 -16.25 31.72 2.66
N PHE A 531 -14.92 31.90 2.60
CA PHE A 531 -14.29 33.14 3.07
C PHE A 531 -14.74 34.35 2.28
N VAL A 532 -14.69 34.27 0.94
CA VAL A 532 -15.11 35.37 0.06
C VAL A 532 -16.61 35.63 0.20
N GLY A 533 -17.43 34.57 0.28
CA GLY A 533 -18.87 34.72 0.51
C GLY A 533 -19.19 35.42 1.83
N ILE A 534 -18.58 34.99 2.94
CA ILE A 534 -18.74 35.61 4.26
C ILE A 534 -18.23 37.05 4.25
N TYR A 535 -17.11 37.34 3.57
CA TYR A 535 -16.54 38.68 3.51
C TYR A 535 -17.55 39.71 2.99
N PHE A 536 -18.24 39.36 1.90
CA PHE A 536 -19.26 40.23 1.31
C PHE A 536 -20.59 40.22 2.08
N MET A 537 -21.03 39.06 2.61
CA MET A 537 -22.24 38.97 3.43
C MET A 537 -22.13 39.78 4.72
N ALA A 538 -20.95 39.79 5.33
CA ALA A 538 -20.68 40.48 6.58
C ALA A 538 -20.51 42.00 6.40
N GLY A 539 -20.28 42.49 5.18
CA GLY A 539 -20.04 43.92 4.94
C GLY A 539 -18.71 44.40 5.54
N LEU A 540 -17.65 43.60 5.41
CA LEU A 540 -16.27 44.01 5.71
C LEU A 540 -15.81 45.11 4.71
N GLN A 541 -14.69 45.76 4.99
CA GLN A 541 -14.24 46.89 4.17
C GLN A 541 -14.08 46.52 2.68
N SER A 542 -14.72 47.25 1.77
CA SER A 542 -14.78 46.91 0.33
C SER A 542 -13.53 47.29 -0.50
N GLY A 543 -12.47 47.79 0.14
CA GLY A 543 -11.23 48.17 -0.56
C GLY A 543 -10.52 46.97 -1.17
N ALA A 544 -10.14 47.05 -2.46
CA ALA A 544 -9.47 45.96 -3.17
C ALA A 544 -8.18 45.49 -2.46
N THR A 545 -7.41 46.43 -1.91
CA THR A 545 -6.22 46.10 -1.12
C THR A 545 -6.55 45.32 0.14
N LYS A 546 -7.61 45.73 0.87
CA LYS A 546 -8.07 45.09 2.12
C LYS A 546 -8.58 43.66 1.88
N ILE A 547 -9.32 43.47 0.79
CA ILE A 547 -9.83 42.15 0.38
C ILE A 547 -8.65 41.22 0.08
N LEU A 548 -7.72 41.66 -0.78
CA LEU A 548 -6.57 40.84 -1.19
C LEU A 548 -5.63 40.52 -0.03
N THR A 549 -5.36 41.49 0.86
CA THR A 549 -4.52 41.23 2.05
C THR A 549 -5.19 40.23 2.99
N SER A 550 -6.50 40.38 3.25
CA SER A 550 -7.24 39.45 4.12
C SER A 550 -7.30 38.05 3.52
N LEU A 551 -7.54 37.92 2.22
CA LEU A 551 -7.53 36.65 1.49
C LEU A 551 -6.14 36.01 1.50
N SER A 552 -5.07 36.80 1.35
CA SER A 552 -3.69 36.30 1.37
C SER A 552 -3.31 35.74 2.75
N LEU A 553 -3.64 36.46 3.84
CA LEU A 553 -3.42 36.00 5.21
C LEU A 553 -4.21 34.70 5.49
N PHE A 554 -5.46 34.65 5.04
CA PHE A 554 -6.29 33.45 5.17
C PHE A 554 -5.71 32.26 4.40
N THR A 555 -5.14 32.51 3.21
CA THR A 555 -4.43 31.49 2.43
C THR A 555 -3.20 30.97 3.17
N VAL A 556 -2.41 31.86 3.78
CA VAL A 556 -1.25 31.47 4.60
C VAL A 556 -1.68 30.58 5.76
N LEU A 557 -2.79 30.90 6.45
CA LEU A 557 -3.34 30.05 7.51
C LEU A 557 -3.62 28.62 7.01
N ILE A 558 -4.28 28.50 5.85
CA ILE A 558 -4.61 27.19 5.27
C ILE A 558 -3.35 26.40 4.94
N VAL A 559 -2.32 27.04 4.38
CA VAL A 559 -1.04 26.39 4.05
C VAL A 559 -0.34 25.89 5.32
N VAL A 560 -0.32 26.70 6.38
CA VAL A 560 0.26 26.29 7.68
C VAL A 560 -0.51 25.11 8.27
N THR A 561 -1.84 25.20 8.33
CA THR A 561 -2.70 24.14 8.87
C THR A 561 -2.52 22.83 8.10
N LEU A 562 -2.44 22.89 6.76
CA LEU A 562 -2.15 21.71 5.95
C LEU A 562 -0.76 21.14 6.27
N GLY A 563 0.27 21.99 6.41
CA GLY A 563 1.61 21.56 6.80
C GLY A 563 1.64 20.83 8.15
N VAL A 564 0.91 21.34 9.14
CA VAL A 564 0.75 20.70 10.46
C VAL A 564 -0.03 19.39 10.36
N THR A 565 -1.10 19.35 9.55
CA THR A 565 -1.87 18.13 9.29
C THR A 565 -0.98 17.01 8.73
N LEU A 566 -0.14 17.35 7.75
CA LEU A 566 0.82 16.42 7.16
C LEU A 566 1.92 16.02 8.15
N LEU A 567 2.35 16.93 9.02
CA LEU A 567 3.31 16.63 10.10
C LEU A 567 2.75 15.61 11.08
N VAL A 568 1.55 15.86 11.62
CA VAL A 568 0.89 14.95 12.57
C VAL A 568 0.66 13.59 11.93
N GLY A 569 0.14 13.54 10.70
CA GLY A 569 -0.07 12.29 9.97
C GLY A 569 1.23 11.53 9.65
N SER A 570 2.35 12.23 9.50
CA SER A 570 3.67 11.62 9.28
C SER A 570 4.31 11.13 10.57
N PHE A 571 4.07 11.81 11.69
CA PHE A 571 4.69 11.53 12.97
C PHE A 571 3.99 10.42 13.75
N VAL A 572 2.67 10.24 13.58
CA VAL A 572 1.88 9.28 14.37
C VAL A 572 1.61 7.99 13.61
N ASP A 573 1.66 6.84 14.31
CA ASP A 573 1.51 5.51 13.70
C ASP A 573 0.06 5.02 13.62
N THR A 574 -0.86 5.60 14.39
CA THR A 574 -2.29 5.28 14.36
C THR A 574 -3.15 6.52 14.14
N TYR A 575 -4.27 6.36 13.44
CA TYR A 575 -5.20 7.47 13.17
C TYR A 575 -5.81 8.04 14.47
N ASP A 576 -6.18 7.18 15.41
CA ASP A 576 -6.84 7.61 16.66
C ASP A 576 -5.93 8.56 17.45
N LEU A 577 -4.66 8.19 17.60
CA LEU A 577 -3.67 9.05 18.26
C LEU A 577 -3.43 10.35 17.46
N ALA A 578 -3.42 10.27 16.12
CA ALA A 578 -3.22 11.44 15.28
C ALA A 578 -4.36 12.45 15.43
N SER A 579 -5.60 11.98 15.56
CA SER A 579 -6.78 12.83 15.77
C SER A 579 -6.76 13.52 17.14
N VAL A 580 -6.32 12.82 18.19
CA VAL A 580 -6.14 13.40 19.53
C VAL A 580 -5.07 14.49 19.52
N VAL A 581 -3.90 14.22 18.91
CA VAL A 581 -2.82 15.21 18.80
C VAL A 581 -3.27 16.45 18.01
N SER A 582 -4.04 16.23 16.95
CA SER A 582 -4.62 17.30 16.14
C SER A 582 -5.60 18.16 16.95
N ALA A 583 -6.49 17.55 17.73
CA ALA A 583 -7.42 18.26 18.59
C ALA A 583 -6.68 19.11 19.65
N LEU A 584 -5.65 18.55 20.29
CA LEU A 584 -4.82 19.29 21.25
C LEU A 584 -4.11 20.50 20.61
N ALA A 585 -3.61 20.35 19.38
CA ALA A 585 -3.01 21.46 18.64
C ALA A 585 -4.04 22.57 18.36
N ILE A 586 -5.25 22.23 17.92
CA ILE A 586 -6.34 23.20 17.68
C ILE A 586 -6.71 23.91 18.98
N THR A 587 -6.95 23.15 20.05
CA THR A 587 -7.31 23.72 21.36
C THR A 587 -6.23 24.69 21.84
N THR A 588 -4.96 24.35 21.67
CA THR A 588 -3.85 25.25 22.01
C THR A 588 -3.87 26.52 21.17
N TRP A 589 -4.09 26.41 19.85
CA TRP A 589 -4.13 27.58 18.96
C TRP A 589 -5.32 28.48 19.22
N VAL A 590 -6.44 27.92 19.67
CA VAL A 590 -7.62 28.67 20.09
C VAL A 590 -7.33 29.42 21.38
N ILE A 591 -6.89 28.75 22.43
CA ILE A 591 -6.65 29.40 23.73
C ILE A 591 -5.62 30.54 23.60
N PHE A 592 -4.54 30.32 22.84
CA PHE A 592 -3.45 31.29 22.68
C PHE A 592 -3.51 32.08 21.36
N GLY A 593 -4.67 32.09 20.68
CA GLY A 593 -4.85 32.76 19.40
C GLY A 593 -5.06 34.28 19.48
N GLY A 594 -5.00 34.87 20.68
CA GLY A 594 -5.12 36.32 20.90
C GLY A 594 -6.54 36.89 20.91
N HIS A 595 -7.58 36.05 20.79
CA HIS A 595 -9.00 36.48 20.79
C HIS A 595 -9.70 36.22 22.14
N LEU A 596 -9.41 35.11 22.85
CA LEU A 596 -9.99 34.79 24.17
C LEU A 596 -9.34 35.58 25.30
N ALA A 597 -8.03 35.81 25.18
CA ALA A 597 -7.24 36.59 26.12
C ALA A 597 -6.34 37.55 25.34
N ASN A 598 -6.25 38.79 25.80
CA ASN A 598 -5.32 39.76 25.24
C ASN A 598 -3.88 39.27 25.41
N ALA A 599 -3.11 39.29 24.33
CA ALA A 599 -1.72 38.82 24.30
C ALA A 599 -0.78 39.52 25.31
N GLY A 600 -1.18 40.70 25.80
CA GLY A 600 -0.43 41.48 26.79
C GLY A 600 -0.73 41.13 28.25
N ASP A 601 -1.83 40.42 28.52
CA ASP A 601 -2.32 40.18 29.89
C ASP A 601 -2.02 38.73 30.36
N LEU A 602 -1.41 37.91 29.49
CA LEU A 602 -0.98 36.56 29.80
C LEU A 602 0.24 36.56 30.73
N LEU A 603 0.28 35.57 31.66
CA LEU A 603 1.45 35.36 32.52
C LEU A 603 2.72 35.18 31.66
N PRO A 604 3.86 35.77 32.04
CA PRO A 604 5.11 35.68 31.26
C PRO A 604 5.53 34.24 30.93
N VAL A 605 5.23 33.28 31.82
CA VAL A 605 5.58 31.85 31.67
C VAL A 605 4.80 31.16 30.56
N ILE A 606 3.55 31.55 30.28
CA ILE A 606 2.71 30.94 29.22
C ILE A 606 2.64 31.80 27.95
N ARG A 607 3.09 33.05 28.02
CA ARG A 607 3.03 34.01 26.91
C ARG A 607 3.73 33.51 25.64
N TRP A 608 4.77 32.68 25.74
CA TRP A 608 5.47 32.16 24.56
C TRP A 608 4.61 31.23 23.69
N MET A 609 3.58 30.59 24.25
CA MET A 609 2.70 29.67 23.50
C MET A 609 1.92 30.39 22.40
N GLN A 610 1.63 31.69 22.57
CA GLN A 610 0.95 32.50 21.54
C GLN A 610 1.81 32.63 20.27
N PHE A 611 3.14 32.69 20.41
CA PHE A 611 4.05 32.86 19.29
C PHE A 611 4.23 31.57 18.47
N ILE A 612 3.77 30.43 18.98
CA ILE A 612 3.73 29.15 18.26
C ILE A 612 2.43 29.01 17.47
N SER A 613 1.37 29.69 17.90
CA SER A 613 0.06 29.62 17.26
C SER A 613 0.06 30.39 15.93
N PRO A 614 -0.15 29.73 14.78
CA PRO A 614 -0.33 30.45 13.52
C PRO A 614 -1.63 31.26 13.51
N ALA A 615 -2.64 30.83 14.28
CA ALA A 615 -3.89 31.56 14.44
C ALA A 615 -3.68 32.97 15.01
N PHE A 616 -2.71 33.14 15.92
CA PHE A 616 -2.40 34.44 16.53
C PHE A 616 -1.97 35.49 15.50
N TYR A 617 -0.96 35.18 14.68
CA TYR A 617 -0.45 36.13 13.67
C TYR A 617 -1.47 36.45 12.60
N ILE A 618 -2.24 35.45 12.16
CA ILE A 618 -3.26 35.64 11.12
C ILE A 618 -4.42 36.46 11.66
N TYR A 619 -4.89 36.17 12.87
CA TYR A 619 -5.92 36.96 13.54
C TYR A 619 -5.48 38.43 13.71
N GLU A 620 -4.29 38.68 14.24
CA GLU A 620 -3.75 40.04 14.41
C GLU A 620 -3.66 40.78 13.06
N GLY A 621 -3.20 40.10 12.00
CA GLY A 621 -3.11 40.66 10.66
C GLY A 621 -4.47 40.97 10.03
N MET A 622 -5.47 40.10 10.20
CA MET A 622 -6.83 40.29 9.66
C MET A 622 -7.56 41.41 10.38
N VAL A 623 -7.49 41.44 11.71
CA VAL A 623 -8.10 42.51 12.53
C VAL A 623 -7.46 43.86 12.19
N ARG A 624 -6.13 43.96 12.10
CA ARG A 624 -5.47 45.20 11.65
C ARG A 624 -5.88 45.65 10.26
N THR A 625 -6.04 44.70 9.34
CA THR A 625 -6.48 45.00 7.98
C THR A 625 -7.89 45.60 8.00
N GLU A 626 -8.80 45.01 8.76
CA GLU A 626 -10.20 45.45 8.83
C GLU A 626 -10.41 46.77 9.58
N PHE A 627 -9.75 46.96 10.73
CA PHE A 627 -9.91 48.17 11.54
C PHE A 627 -9.05 49.34 11.05
N GLY A 628 -7.98 49.08 10.29
CA GLY A 628 -7.10 50.13 9.79
C GLY A 628 -7.84 51.10 8.87
N GLY A 629 -8.03 52.34 9.34
CA GLY A 629 -8.76 53.38 8.62
C GLY A 629 -10.29 53.31 8.73
N LEU A 630 -10.86 52.45 9.59
CA LEU A 630 -12.30 52.38 9.83
C LEU A 630 -12.76 53.54 10.75
N GLN A 631 -13.85 54.22 10.38
CA GLN A 631 -14.51 55.22 11.24
C GLN A 631 -15.73 54.61 11.93
N LEU A 632 -15.77 54.71 13.26
CA LEU A 632 -16.82 54.13 14.11
C LEU A 632 -17.70 55.23 14.66
N HIS A 633 -19.02 55.02 14.64
CA HIS A 633 -20.00 56.00 15.12
C HIS A 633 -20.25 55.77 16.61
N CYS A 634 -20.01 56.80 17.43
CA CYS A 634 -20.32 56.77 18.85
C CYS A 634 -21.68 57.41 19.13
N ARG A 635 -22.52 56.76 19.94
CA ARG A 635 -23.65 57.46 20.60
C ARG A 635 -23.10 58.22 21.80
N ALA A 636 -23.47 59.50 21.91
CA ALA A 636 -22.83 60.52 22.75
C ALA A 636 -22.89 60.32 24.29
N ASN A 637 -23.33 59.17 24.82
CA ASN A 637 -23.72 59.08 26.24
C ASN A 637 -22.85 58.25 27.18
N ASN A 638 -21.85 57.49 26.73
CA ASN A 638 -20.99 56.72 27.64
C ASN A 638 -19.51 56.97 27.29
N GLY A 639 -18.70 57.38 28.27
CA GLY A 639 -17.34 57.93 28.15
C GLY A 639 -16.22 57.05 27.57
N LEU A 640 -16.53 56.03 26.76
CA LEU A 640 -15.57 55.29 25.94
C LEU A 640 -15.99 55.38 24.47
N CYS A 641 -15.70 56.53 23.83
CA CYS A 641 -15.89 56.68 22.39
C CYS A 641 -14.57 56.39 21.66
N MET A 642 -14.52 55.27 20.93
CA MET A 642 -13.44 54.96 20.01
C MET A 642 -13.89 55.34 18.60
N ALA A 643 -13.59 56.58 18.19
CA ALA A 643 -14.01 57.10 16.89
C ALA A 643 -13.23 56.50 15.71
N ARG A 644 -12.02 55.96 15.96
CA ARG A 644 -11.14 55.37 14.94
C ARG A 644 -10.84 53.91 15.27
N GLY A 645 -10.81 53.07 14.25
CA GLY A 645 -10.40 51.67 14.38
C GLY A 645 -8.96 51.49 14.87
N ASP A 646 -8.09 52.49 14.68
CA ASP A 646 -6.72 52.46 15.21
C ASP A 646 -6.67 52.47 16.74
N ASP A 647 -7.67 53.09 17.40
CA ASP A 647 -7.79 53.10 18.86
C ASP A 647 -8.21 51.73 19.39
N VAL A 648 -9.02 50.99 18.61
CA VAL A 648 -9.40 49.60 18.89
C VAL A 648 -8.17 48.68 18.82
N ILE A 649 -7.34 48.83 17.79
CA ILE A 649 -6.12 48.03 17.62
C ILE A 649 -5.19 48.20 18.84
N LYS A 650 -5.02 49.44 19.33
CA LYS A 650 -4.22 49.74 20.53
C LYS A 650 -4.84 49.18 21.81
N LEU A 651 -6.16 49.26 21.96
CA LEU A 651 -6.86 48.73 23.13
C LEU A 651 -6.62 47.23 23.31
N TYR A 652 -6.77 46.45 22.22
CA TYR A 652 -6.55 45.01 22.24
C TYR A 652 -5.05 44.63 22.17
N ARG A 653 -4.13 45.62 22.14
CA ARG A 653 -2.68 45.43 21.95
C ARG A 653 -2.34 44.54 20.76
N LEU A 654 -3.13 44.70 19.70
CA LEU A 654 -2.95 44.04 18.41
C LEU A 654 -2.05 44.91 17.53
N ASP A 655 -1.07 45.59 18.13
CA ASP A 655 -0.09 46.46 17.50
C ASP A 655 1.34 45.87 17.51
N GLN A 656 1.51 44.58 17.83
CA GLN A 656 2.83 43.95 17.95
C GLN A 656 3.54 43.72 16.61
N PHE A 657 2.83 43.24 15.58
CA PHE A 657 3.41 42.91 14.27
C PHE A 657 2.72 43.58 13.08
N THR A 658 3.47 44.13 12.13
CA THR A 658 2.85 44.67 10.90
C THR A 658 2.17 43.56 10.08
N VAL A 659 1.18 43.91 9.26
CA VAL A 659 0.46 42.95 8.40
C VAL A 659 1.42 42.12 7.53
N GLY A 660 2.47 42.76 7.00
CA GLY A 660 3.52 42.08 6.24
C GLY A 660 4.37 41.14 7.07
N GLN A 661 4.69 41.49 8.32
CA GLN A 661 5.38 40.60 9.25
C GLN A 661 4.54 39.38 9.60
N CYS A 662 3.23 39.55 9.86
CA CYS A 662 2.32 38.42 10.11
C CYS A 662 2.30 37.44 8.94
N ALA A 663 2.19 37.94 7.70
CA ALA A 663 2.23 37.11 6.50
C ALA A 663 3.58 36.37 6.35
N LEU A 664 4.70 37.07 6.55
CA LEU A 664 6.04 36.49 6.43
C LEU A 664 6.31 35.42 7.50
N ILE A 665 5.91 35.66 8.75
CA ILE A 665 6.00 34.69 9.84
C ILE A 665 5.15 33.45 9.51
N GLY A 666 3.91 33.64 9.05
CA GLY A 666 3.04 32.54 8.66
C GLY A 666 3.61 31.70 7.51
N VAL A 667 4.18 32.35 6.47
CA VAL A 667 4.86 31.63 5.38
C VAL A 667 6.09 30.88 5.90
N GLY A 668 6.88 31.49 6.78
CA GLY A 668 8.00 30.84 7.44
C GLY A 668 7.58 29.59 8.23
N MET A 669 6.51 29.69 9.02
CA MET A 669 5.91 28.56 9.73
C MET A 669 5.45 27.46 8.76
N ALA A 670 4.79 27.81 7.67
CA ALA A 670 4.34 26.84 6.67
C ALA A 670 5.51 26.04 6.10
N VAL A 671 6.61 26.71 5.72
CA VAL A 671 7.81 26.04 5.22
C VAL A 671 8.43 25.13 6.28
N ILE A 672 8.55 25.61 7.52
CA ILE A 672 9.12 24.87 8.64
C ILE A 672 8.30 23.59 8.93
N TYR A 673 6.97 23.69 9.03
CA TYR A 673 6.12 22.53 9.29
C TYR A 673 6.14 21.52 8.16
N ASN A 674 6.14 21.96 6.90
CA ASN A 674 6.25 21.04 5.76
C ASN A 674 7.63 20.35 5.72
N LEU A 675 8.71 21.06 6.07
CA LEU A 675 10.05 20.49 6.17
C LEU A 675 10.14 19.46 7.30
N PHE A 676 9.59 19.77 8.47
CA PHE A 676 9.51 18.82 9.59
C PHE A 676 8.61 17.62 9.26
N ALA A 677 7.51 17.81 8.53
CA ALA A 677 6.65 16.71 8.10
C ALA A 677 7.43 15.75 7.19
N TYR A 678 8.16 16.28 6.21
CA TYR A 678 9.02 15.48 5.35
C TYR A 678 10.15 14.77 6.12
N MET A 679 10.80 15.46 7.06
CA MET A 679 11.84 14.86 7.91
C MET A 679 11.30 13.75 8.79
N SER A 680 10.12 13.96 9.40
CA SER A 680 9.45 12.96 10.25
C SER A 680 9.07 11.73 9.43
N LEU A 681 8.49 11.92 8.25
CA LEU A 681 8.19 10.85 7.31
C LEU A 681 9.46 10.08 6.94
N ARG A 682 10.55 10.79 6.62
CA ARG A 682 11.83 10.17 6.25
C ARG A 682 12.49 9.43 7.41
N TRP A 683 12.32 9.90 8.65
CA TRP A 683 12.91 9.27 9.82
C TRP A 683 12.18 7.97 10.18
N LYS A 684 10.83 8.01 10.24
CA LYS A 684 10.02 6.83 10.55
C LYS A 684 10.04 5.78 9.45
N ALA A 685 10.03 6.21 8.19
CA ALA A 685 9.87 5.29 7.07
C ALA A 685 11.20 4.87 6.40
N LYS A 686 12.30 4.86 7.16
CA LYS A 686 13.57 4.24 6.73
C LYS A 686 13.50 2.75 7.05
N PRO A 687 13.25 1.87 6.07
CA PRO A 687 13.44 0.46 6.32
C PRO A 687 14.93 0.19 6.51
N ARG A 688 15.31 -0.28 7.69
CA ARG A 688 16.69 -0.71 7.99
C ARG A 688 16.85 -2.17 7.58
N TYR A 689 16.82 -2.42 6.27
CA TYR A 689 17.00 -3.78 5.77
C TYR A 689 18.41 -4.29 6.08
N LEU A 690 18.53 -5.43 6.74
CA LEU A 690 19.79 -6.16 6.89
C LEU A 690 20.11 -6.90 5.58
N TRP A 691 21.38 -6.85 5.18
CA TRP A 691 21.89 -7.52 3.97
C TRP A 691 23.17 -8.27 4.31
N ILE A 692 23.26 -9.52 3.87
CA ILE A 692 24.43 -10.41 4.04
C ILE A 692 24.73 -11.11 2.72
#